data_AF-A0A1J4KCX7-F1
#
_entry.id   AF-A0A1J4KCX7-F1
#
_cell.length_a   1.000
_cell.length_b   1.000
_cell.length_c   1.000
_cell.angle_alpha   90.00
_cell.angle_beta   90.00
_cell.angle_gamma   90.00
#
_symmetry.space_group_name_H-M   'P 1'
#
loop_
_entity.id
_entity.type
_entity.pdbx_description
1 polymer ?
#
loop_
_entity_poly.entity_id
_entity_poly.type
_entity_poly.pdbx_seq_one_letter_code
_entity_poly.pdbx_strand_id
1 'polypeptide(L)'
;MPGKFVFQPASSSNNMKKLLENPTTPLVAILKHEMLGTTVRNELKAMVAYFFPPTEMEKSSPDLPRLEELLDYALTSKNENPNYKILQLNRNASNLLAHCFTKFMDEVVKDPCKRVARRLRNFINDSKNNTNPIICGHFQRIIENYFRHEPDEFTTDLNDGFTLDKLVDFLIDHVNILPYRELLSDILSEFSDLFGPNVVDKILLAAAKNVFSISLFITKNFNKSHQFSLSTALKKNKFTCETLQKIQPININKQKIPLPDFLLNEHYDEAMAPVILDESFLRSQQQFVKFNKKTAKQYTSLDEIIQLIYCLLSSIRLAAISETSIIEHCQNEKSIRLLLICGVFADSNSPISIEAFNLLYHIIYGYDNIPKMTEIPKIVDDFAANFIFDPESMTTQMFAAFPIFWNYRYDTVISESQEINGNKVAPYKVIDPNDFDKETKSEYPLCLLKKPYKKPKGSTPLEFLSPIFFSEPPLNTTFNVRFMEILERLNKERLDILGEETDANNLNEEDKKKLLEIDLIYFEFIRNRFDLNKENTNVTIFGALEVVTPLVTTDKFFHPDSMTTADEEQQKMHRVPLNGHILKLLQFLMDPNLSKFLDVSDEDPGIFYDFIPDRNKLSNDYFNATKQYEKLMKMAEKSAVILEHTQGTIPQKVDEFD
;
A
#
# COMPACT_ATOMS: atom_id res chain seq x y z
N MET A 1 -22.50 -40.67 40.65
CA MET A 1 -21.15 -40.64 40.02
C MET A 1 -21.33 -40.87 38.52
N PRO A 2 -20.94 -39.94 37.64
CA PRO A 2 -20.96 -40.20 36.21
C PRO A 2 -19.83 -41.19 35.88
N GLY A 3 -20.14 -42.25 35.15
CA GLY A 3 -19.19 -43.28 34.76
C GLY A 3 -18.04 -42.68 33.93
N LYS A 4 -16.80 -43.04 34.27
CA LYS A 4 -15.62 -42.77 33.44
C LYS A 4 -15.87 -43.30 32.05
N PHE A 5 -16.05 -42.40 31.08
CA PHE A 5 -16.05 -42.74 29.67
C PHE A 5 -14.64 -43.23 29.33
N VAL A 6 -14.46 -44.55 29.22
CA VAL A 6 -13.21 -45.15 28.76
C VAL A 6 -13.25 -45.14 27.24
N PHE A 7 -12.52 -44.20 26.62
CA PHE A 7 -12.35 -44.17 25.18
C PHE A 7 -11.64 -45.47 24.76
N GLN A 8 -12.36 -46.39 24.13
CA GLN A 8 -11.74 -47.55 23.48
C GLN A 8 -11.20 -47.08 22.12
N PRO A 9 -9.87 -47.06 21.92
CA PRO A 9 -9.31 -46.67 20.63
C PRO A 9 -9.79 -47.65 19.54
N ALA A 10 -10.23 -47.11 18.41
CA ALA A 10 -10.76 -47.89 17.30
C ALA A 10 -9.76 -48.95 16.81
N SER A 11 -10.29 -50.11 16.41
CA SER A 11 -9.56 -51.27 15.89
C SER A 11 -8.71 -50.99 14.64
N SER A 12 -8.94 -49.86 13.96
CA SER A 12 -8.16 -49.39 12.81
C SER A 12 -6.73 -48.94 13.15
N SER A 13 -6.43 -48.60 14.42
CA SER A 13 -5.06 -48.29 14.87
C SER A 13 -4.11 -49.50 14.79
N ASN A 14 -4.67 -50.73 14.77
CA ASN A 14 -3.87 -51.95 14.76
C ASN A 14 -3.15 -52.22 13.43
N ASN A 15 -3.67 -51.77 12.28
CA ASN A 15 -3.06 -52.09 10.99
C ASN A 15 -1.78 -51.29 10.73
N MET A 16 -1.80 -49.98 10.98
CA MET A 16 -0.60 -49.14 10.87
C MET A 16 0.45 -49.56 11.90
N LYS A 17 0.04 -49.86 13.13
CA LYS A 17 0.94 -50.33 14.18
C LYS A 17 1.70 -51.59 13.75
N LYS A 18 1.00 -52.59 13.17
CA LYS A 18 1.63 -53.81 12.64
C LYS A 18 2.65 -53.53 11.54
N LEU A 19 2.39 -52.56 10.66
CA LEU A 19 3.34 -52.16 9.63
C LEU A 19 4.59 -51.52 10.23
N LEU A 20 4.42 -50.64 11.22
CA LEU A 20 5.52 -49.93 11.90
C LEU A 20 6.38 -50.88 12.76
N GLU A 21 5.77 -51.90 13.37
CA GLU A 21 6.49 -52.90 14.17
C GLU A 21 7.24 -53.93 13.31
N ASN A 22 6.98 -53.98 12.00
CA ASN A 22 7.73 -54.84 11.08
C ASN A 22 8.93 -54.06 10.49
N PRO A 23 10.19 -54.39 10.86
CA PRO A 23 11.38 -53.66 10.43
C PRO A 23 11.64 -53.74 8.91
N THR A 24 11.03 -54.73 8.23
CA THR A 24 11.15 -54.89 6.78
C THR A 24 10.18 -54.01 5.99
N THR A 25 9.19 -53.39 6.66
CA THR A 25 8.21 -52.54 5.98
C THR A 25 8.90 -51.35 5.32
N PRO A 26 8.74 -51.14 4.00
CA PRO A 26 9.33 -50.00 3.31
C PRO A 26 8.60 -48.70 3.67
N LEU A 27 9.33 -47.59 3.72
CA LEU A 27 8.78 -46.28 4.08
C LEU A 27 7.59 -45.88 3.19
N VAL A 28 7.64 -46.21 1.90
CA VAL A 28 6.55 -45.96 0.95
C VAL A 28 5.23 -46.58 1.40
N ALA A 29 5.24 -47.76 2.03
CA ALA A 29 4.02 -48.37 2.55
C ALA A 29 3.43 -47.58 3.71
N ILE A 30 4.29 -47.02 4.57
CA ILE A 30 3.89 -46.14 5.68
C ILE A 30 3.32 -44.82 5.16
N LEU A 31 4.04 -44.16 4.24
CA LEU A 31 3.65 -42.85 3.71
C LEU A 31 2.34 -42.87 2.91
N LYS A 32 1.94 -44.02 2.37
CA LYS A 32 0.67 -44.18 1.64
C LYS A 32 -0.51 -44.56 2.52
N HIS A 33 -0.25 -44.99 3.75
CA HIS A 33 -1.29 -45.60 4.56
C HIS A 33 -2.34 -44.55 4.97
N GLU A 34 -3.62 -44.89 4.84
CA GLU A 34 -4.74 -43.98 5.11
C GLU A 34 -4.75 -43.42 6.55
N MET A 35 -4.27 -44.23 7.50
CA MET A 35 -4.16 -43.85 8.92
C MET A 35 -2.91 -43.03 9.26
N LEU A 36 -2.09 -42.61 8.28
CA LEU A 36 -0.85 -41.86 8.56
C LEU A 36 -1.12 -40.61 9.39
N GLY A 37 -2.05 -39.76 8.94
CA GLY A 37 -2.38 -38.51 9.65
C GLY A 37 -2.85 -38.75 11.09
N THR A 38 -3.74 -39.73 11.30
CA THR A 38 -4.20 -40.13 12.64
C THR A 38 -3.06 -40.68 13.51
N THR A 39 -2.13 -41.41 12.91
CA THR A 39 -0.99 -42.01 13.63
C THR A 39 0.02 -40.96 14.07
N VAL A 40 0.29 -39.99 13.19
CA VAL A 40 1.13 -38.81 13.48
C VAL A 40 0.49 -37.99 14.60
N ARG A 41 -0.80 -37.62 14.47
CA ARG A 41 -1.53 -36.84 15.48
C ARG A 41 -1.56 -37.51 16.86
N ASN A 42 -1.64 -38.85 16.91
CA ASN A 42 -1.68 -39.60 18.16
C ASN A 42 -0.30 -39.95 18.73
N GLU A 43 0.79 -39.53 18.07
CA GLU A 43 2.17 -39.79 18.49
C GLU A 43 2.45 -41.27 18.81
N LEU A 44 2.02 -42.16 17.92
CA LEU A 44 2.14 -43.60 18.18
C LEU A 44 3.62 -43.97 18.42
N LYS A 45 3.94 -44.56 19.57
CA LYS A 45 5.32 -44.94 19.94
C LYS A 45 6.02 -45.80 18.88
N ALA A 46 5.27 -46.69 18.22
CA ALA A 46 5.81 -47.51 17.13
C ALA A 46 6.27 -46.68 15.92
N MET A 47 5.66 -45.52 15.67
CA MET A 47 6.10 -44.60 14.61
C MET A 47 7.45 -43.98 14.96
N VAL A 48 7.61 -43.51 16.21
CA VAL A 48 8.88 -42.95 16.69
C VAL A 48 9.97 -44.03 16.63
N ALA A 49 9.70 -45.23 17.15
CA ALA A 49 10.64 -46.34 17.13
C ALA A 49 11.00 -46.84 15.72
N TYR A 50 10.15 -46.63 14.71
CA TYR A 50 10.43 -46.97 13.32
C TYR A 50 11.52 -46.07 12.72
N PHE A 51 11.57 -44.78 13.10
CA PHE A 51 12.59 -43.83 12.64
C PHE A 51 13.79 -43.74 13.58
N PHE A 52 13.55 -43.92 14.88
CA PHE A 52 14.53 -43.87 15.96
C PHE A 52 14.47 -45.16 16.79
N PRO A 53 15.01 -46.28 16.29
CA PRO A 53 15.03 -47.53 17.04
C PRO A 53 15.81 -47.33 18.35
N PRO A 54 15.24 -47.66 19.53
CA PRO A 54 15.90 -47.41 20.82
C PRO A 54 17.31 -48.03 20.91
N THR A 55 17.48 -49.24 20.35
CA THR A 55 18.76 -49.95 20.31
C THR A 55 19.81 -49.28 19.44
N GLU A 56 19.40 -48.53 18.41
CA GLU A 56 20.32 -47.75 17.58
C GLU A 56 20.69 -46.44 18.27
N MET A 57 19.71 -45.75 18.87
CA MET A 57 19.90 -44.44 19.53
C MET A 57 20.85 -44.47 20.73
N GLU A 58 21.12 -45.64 21.32
CA GLU A 58 22.14 -45.83 22.36
C GLU A 58 23.58 -45.77 21.82
N LYS A 59 23.77 -45.90 20.50
CA LYS A 59 25.10 -45.85 19.86
C LYS A 59 25.56 -44.40 19.70
N SER A 60 26.87 -44.19 19.73
CA SER A 60 27.47 -42.87 19.47
C SER A 60 27.28 -42.39 18.02
N SER A 61 27.06 -43.31 17.09
CA SER A 61 26.76 -43.05 15.68
C SER A 61 25.64 -43.99 15.24
N PRO A 62 24.37 -43.69 15.57
CA PRO A 62 23.23 -44.54 15.24
C PRO A 62 23.08 -44.66 13.73
N ASP A 63 22.71 -45.83 13.21
CA ASP A 63 22.37 -46.02 11.79
C ASP A 63 20.84 -45.89 11.61
N LEU A 64 20.40 -44.78 11.00
CA LEU A 64 18.97 -44.42 10.88
C LEU A 64 18.53 -44.29 9.41
N PRO A 65 18.62 -45.36 8.59
CA PRO A 65 18.39 -45.29 7.15
C PRO A 65 16.94 -44.90 6.81
N ARG A 66 15.97 -45.21 7.66
CA ARG A 66 14.56 -44.83 7.46
C ARG A 66 14.30 -43.35 7.68
N LEU A 67 15.03 -42.73 8.60
CA LEU A 67 14.97 -41.27 8.80
C LEU A 67 15.62 -40.56 7.61
N GLU A 68 16.76 -41.06 7.12
CA GLU A 68 17.43 -40.52 5.94
C GLU A 68 16.54 -40.64 4.69
N GLU A 69 15.90 -41.79 4.49
CA GLU A 69 14.92 -42.01 3.42
C GLU A 69 13.74 -41.03 3.52
N LEU A 70 13.21 -40.80 4.74
CA LEU A 70 12.14 -39.83 4.99
C LEU A 70 12.55 -38.39 4.64
N LEU A 71 13.76 -37.98 5.04
CA LEU A 71 14.31 -36.67 4.72
C LEU A 71 14.48 -36.49 3.22
N ASP A 72 14.94 -37.53 2.50
CA ASP A 72 15.07 -37.50 1.05
C ASP A 72 13.72 -37.43 0.34
N TYR A 73 12.69 -38.12 0.83
CA TYR A 73 11.31 -37.92 0.33
C TYR A 73 10.82 -36.50 0.56
N ALA A 74 11.06 -35.91 1.74
CA ALA A 74 10.54 -34.58 2.04
C ALA A 74 11.24 -33.47 1.26
N LEU A 75 12.57 -33.53 1.14
CA LEU A 75 13.43 -32.42 0.71
C LEU A 75 14.11 -32.63 -0.65
N THR A 76 13.74 -33.67 -1.42
CA THR A 76 14.27 -33.87 -2.77
C THR A 76 13.21 -34.27 -3.79
N SER A 77 13.51 -34.01 -5.07
CA SER A 77 12.78 -34.50 -6.25
C SER A 77 13.18 -35.92 -6.67
N LYS A 78 14.16 -36.57 -6.03
CA LYS A 78 14.70 -37.86 -6.47
C LYS A 78 13.64 -38.98 -6.49
N ASN A 79 12.61 -38.85 -5.69
CA ASN A 79 11.58 -39.87 -5.51
C ASN A 79 10.30 -39.60 -6.31
N GLU A 80 10.41 -38.78 -7.37
CA GLU A 80 9.34 -38.54 -8.34
C GLU A 80 8.93 -39.86 -9.01
N ASN A 81 7.78 -40.40 -8.58
CA ASN A 81 7.18 -41.56 -9.20
C ASN A 81 5.94 -41.10 -9.98
N PRO A 82 5.89 -41.33 -11.31
CA PRO A 82 4.80 -40.85 -12.17
C PRO A 82 3.42 -41.41 -11.77
N ASN A 83 3.39 -42.47 -10.96
CA ASN A 83 2.14 -43.05 -10.46
C ASN A 83 1.50 -42.23 -9.32
N TYR A 84 2.20 -41.27 -8.71
CA TYR A 84 1.63 -40.39 -7.68
C TYR A 84 1.45 -38.98 -8.21
N LYS A 85 0.20 -38.53 -8.22
CA LYS A 85 -0.13 -37.15 -8.57
C LYS A 85 0.48 -36.20 -7.54
N ILE A 86 1.10 -35.12 -8.03
CA ILE A 86 1.54 -33.96 -7.23
C ILE A 86 2.47 -34.34 -6.05
N LEU A 87 3.44 -35.23 -6.28
CA LEU A 87 4.44 -35.60 -5.27
C LEU A 87 3.82 -36.06 -3.93
N GLN A 88 2.73 -36.84 -3.98
CA GLN A 88 1.98 -37.26 -2.79
C GLN A 88 2.86 -37.81 -1.66
N LEU A 89 3.85 -38.66 -2.00
CA LEU A 89 4.76 -39.24 -1.01
C LEU A 89 5.65 -38.17 -0.35
N ASN A 90 6.19 -37.24 -1.14
CA ASN A 90 7.00 -36.14 -0.64
C ASN A 90 6.17 -35.22 0.27
N ARG A 91 4.92 -34.93 -0.10
CA ARG A 91 3.98 -34.17 0.72
C ARG A 91 3.70 -34.86 2.04
N ASN A 92 3.45 -36.17 2.03
CA ASN A 92 3.20 -36.95 3.24
C ASN A 92 4.44 -37.02 4.15
N ALA A 93 5.64 -37.17 3.57
CA ALA A 93 6.90 -37.12 4.30
C ALA A 93 7.12 -35.75 4.94
N SER A 94 6.92 -34.68 4.18
CA SER A 94 7.01 -33.31 4.68
C SER A 94 5.98 -33.02 5.77
N ASN A 95 4.74 -33.47 5.61
CA ASN A 95 3.70 -33.31 6.63
C ASN A 95 4.04 -34.05 7.93
N LEU A 96 4.71 -35.21 7.86
CA LEU A 96 5.17 -35.94 9.04
C LEU A 96 6.23 -35.12 9.79
N LEU A 97 7.23 -34.60 9.05
CA LEU A 97 8.33 -33.81 9.63
C LEU A 97 7.91 -32.40 10.10
N ALA A 98 6.90 -31.81 9.46
CA ALA A 98 6.37 -30.49 9.81
C ALA A 98 5.32 -30.55 10.94
N HIS A 99 4.92 -31.74 11.39
CA HIS A 99 3.93 -31.86 12.46
C HIS A 99 4.60 -31.68 13.84
N CYS A 100 4.11 -30.73 14.63
CA CYS A 100 4.52 -30.51 16.01
C CYS A 100 4.05 -31.67 16.90
N PHE A 101 4.88 -32.66 17.17
CA PHE A 101 4.53 -33.68 18.16
C PHE A 101 5.75 -34.12 18.98
N THR A 102 5.64 -33.95 20.29
CA THR A 102 6.77 -33.81 21.24
C THR A 102 7.68 -35.02 21.21
N LYS A 103 7.12 -36.24 21.16
CA LYS A 103 7.94 -37.46 21.21
C LYS A 103 8.90 -37.64 20.03
N PHE A 104 8.53 -37.17 18.84
CA PHE A 104 9.43 -37.29 17.69
C PHE A 104 10.52 -36.24 17.76
N MET A 105 10.16 -35.00 18.13
CA MET A 105 11.14 -33.92 18.33
C MET A 105 12.15 -34.27 19.43
N ASP A 106 11.70 -34.86 20.55
CA ASP A 106 12.58 -35.32 21.64
C ASP A 106 13.67 -36.27 21.12
N GLU A 107 13.31 -37.20 20.22
CA GLU A 107 14.27 -38.14 19.65
C GLU A 107 15.16 -37.51 18.57
N VAL A 108 14.63 -36.54 17.80
CA VAL A 108 15.42 -35.75 16.86
C VAL A 108 16.51 -34.96 17.58
N VAL A 109 16.18 -34.31 18.70
CA VAL A 109 17.15 -33.56 19.52
C VAL A 109 18.18 -34.50 20.15
N LYS A 110 17.79 -35.72 20.53
CA LYS A 110 18.73 -36.71 21.06
C LYS A 110 19.64 -37.35 20.02
N ASP A 111 19.32 -37.27 18.72
CA ASP A 111 20.16 -37.83 17.65
C ASP A 111 21.58 -37.24 17.71
N PRO A 112 22.61 -38.03 18.05
CA PRO A 112 23.99 -37.54 18.13
C PRO A 112 24.50 -36.97 16.80
N CYS A 113 23.95 -37.45 15.68
CA CYS A 113 24.33 -36.99 14.35
C CYS A 113 23.58 -35.71 13.92
N LYS A 114 22.54 -35.29 14.66
CA LYS A 114 21.70 -34.13 14.35
C LYS A 114 21.20 -34.13 12.90
N ARG A 115 20.79 -35.30 12.38
CA ARG A 115 20.54 -35.52 10.95
C ARG A 115 19.51 -34.56 10.38
N VAL A 116 18.41 -34.33 11.08
CA VAL A 116 17.34 -33.45 10.59
C VAL A 116 17.82 -32.01 10.51
N ALA A 117 18.41 -31.48 11.59
CA ALA A 117 18.96 -30.13 11.62
C ALA A 117 20.02 -29.92 10.53
N ARG A 118 21.00 -30.83 10.41
CA ARG A 118 22.01 -30.79 9.34
C ARG A 118 21.40 -30.85 7.95
N ARG A 119 20.34 -31.64 7.74
CA ARG A 119 19.70 -31.75 6.43
C ARG A 119 18.98 -30.46 6.04
N LEU A 120 18.28 -29.82 6.98
CA LEU A 120 17.61 -28.54 6.78
C LEU A 120 18.64 -27.43 6.55
N ARG A 121 19.68 -27.35 7.38
CA ARG A 121 20.78 -26.38 7.22
C ARG A 121 21.48 -26.49 5.87
N ASN A 122 21.69 -27.72 5.37
CA ASN A 122 22.32 -27.95 4.07
C ASN A 122 21.38 -27.82 2.88
N PHE A 123 20.06 -27.65 3.09
CA PHE A 123 19.11 -27.51 1.99
C PHE A 123 19.39 -26.25 1.14
N ILE A 124 19.83 -25.15 1.77
CA ILE A 124 20.17 -23.91 1.05
C ILE A 124 21.32 -24.11 0.04
N ASN A 125 22.16 -25.14 0.24
CA ASN A 125 23.27 -25.50 -0.65
C ASN A 125 22.88 -26.56 -1.71
N ASP A 126 21.65 -27.10 -1.66
CA ASP A 126 21.17 -28.13 -2.60
C ASP A 126 20.60 -27.50 -3.86
N SER A 127 21.48 -27.04 -4.75
CA SER A 127 21.13 -26.33 -5.99
C SER A 127 20.16 -27.07 -6.92
N LYS A 128 19.99 -28.39 -6.72
CA LYS A 128 19.05 -29.20 -7.51
C LYS A 128 17.61 -29.09 -7.00
N ASN A 129 17.42 -28.91 -5.69
CA ASN A 129 16.10 -28.99 -5.06
C ASN A 129 15.65 -27.65 -4.46
N ASN A 130 16.58 -26.77 -4.10
CA ASN A 130 16.32 -25.48 -3.45
C ASN A 130 15.66 -24.42 -4.37
N THR A 131 15.38 -24.77 -5.62
CA THR A 131 14.63 -23.94 -6.59
C THR A 131 13.29 -24.55 -6.99
N ASN A 132 12.97 -25.78 -6.57
CA ASN A 132 11.70 -26.43 -6.88
C ASN A 132 10.61 -25.93 -5.92
N PRO A 133 9.56 -25.19 -6.39
CA PRO A 133 8.62 -24.53 -5.50
C PRO A 133 7.89 -25.47 -4.53
N ILE A 134 7.59 -26.70 -4.93
CA ILE A 134 6.92 -27.67 -4.05
C ILE A 134 7.85 -28.10 -2.92
N ILE A 135 9.10 -28.43 -3.25
CA ILE A 135 10.09 -28.84 -2.26
C ILE A 135 10.49 -27.65 -1.35
N CYS A 136 10.54 -26.43 -1.88
CA CYS A 136 10.74 -25.22 -1.08
C CYS A 136 9.61 -25.04 -0.04
N GLY A 137 8.35 -25.28 -0.44
CA GLY A 137 7.21 -25.27 0.50
C GLY A 137 7.25 -26.41 1.51
N HIS A 138 7.89 -27.54 1.19
CA HIS A 138 8.17 -28.57 2.19
C HIS A 138 9.22 -28.11 3.19
N PHE A 139 10.32 -27.54 2.70
CA PHE A 139 11.40 -27.01 3.52
C PHE A 139 10.89 -25.94 4.48
N GLN A 140 10.16 -24.93 3.99
CA GLN A 140 9.54 -23.87 4.79
C GLN A 140 8.76 -24.45 5.97
N ARG A 141 7.76 -25.30 5.70
CA ARG A 141 6.89 -25.84 6.76
C ARG A 141 7.65 -26.65 7.80
N ILE A 142 8.69 -27.36 7.37
CA ILE A 142 9.53 -28.13 8.31
C ILE A 142 10.40 -27.15 9.11
N ILE A 143 11.11 -26.22 8.49
CA ILE A 143 12.05 -25.35 9.20
C ILE A 143 11.36 -24.40 10.18
N GLU A 144 10.19 -23.84 9.83
CA GLU A 144 9.41 -23.01 10.76
C GLU A 144 8.98 -23.79 12.00
N ASN A 145 8.54 -25.04 11.81
CA ASN A 145 8.19 -25.92 12.93
C ASN A 145 9.38 -26.12 13.88
N TYR A 146 10.58 -26.25 13.32
CA TYR A 146 11.79 -26.39 14.12
C TYR A 146 12.22 -25.09 14.79
N PHE A 147 12.02 -23.92 14.17
CA PHE A 147 12.25 -22.64 14.85
C PHE A 147 11.34 -22.45 16.06
N ARG A 148 10.07 -22.88 15.98
CA ARG A 148 9.10 -22.79 17.09
C ARG A 148 9.47 -23.65 18.30
N HIS A 149 10.07 -24.82 18.07
CA HIS A 149 10.26 -25.84 19.12
C HIS A 149 11.71 -26.03 19.54
N GLU A 150 12.66 -25.97 18.62
CA GLU A 150 14.07 -26.30 18.84
C GLU A 150 15.00 -25.25 18.19
N PRO A 151 14.88 -23.95 18.55
CA PRO A 151 15.67 -22.88 17.94
C PRO A 151 17.19 -23.07 18.17
N ASP A 152 17.58 -23.72 19.28
CA ASP A 152 18.99 -23.98 19.62
C ASP A 152 19.69 -24.88 18.60
N GLU A 153 18.93 -25.73 17.89
CA GLU A 153 19.43 -26.56 16.79
C GLU A 153 19.82 -25.74 15.56
N PHE A 154 19.60 -24.42 15.54
CA PHE A 154 19.97 -23.50 14.46
C PHE A 154 20.92 -22.39 14.90
N THR A 155 21.08 -22.17 16.21
CA THR A 155 22.07 -21.25 16.77
C THR A 155 23.38 -21.94 17.14
N THR A 156 23.35 -23.25 17.42
CA THR A 156 24.54 -24.04 17.77
C THR A 156 25.44 -24.29 16.55
N ASP A 157 26.76 -24.14 16.68
CA ASP A 157 27.68 -24.49 15.59
C ASP A 157 27.79 -26.02 15.44
N LEU A 158 27.39 -26.54 14.27
CA LEU A 158 27.50 -27.97 13.93
C LEU A 158 28.69 -28.27 13.00
N ASN A 159 29.58 -27.29 12.80
CA ASN A 159 30.71 -27.33 11.88
C ASN A 159 30.31 -27.61 10.42
N ASP A 160 29.11 -27.18 10.01
CA ASP A 160 28.61 -27.28 8.63
C ASP A 160 28.64 -25.93 7.88
N GLY A 161 29.12 -24.87 8.54
CA GLY A 161 29.21 -23.53 7.98
C GLY A 161 27.86 -22.83 7.82
N PHE A 162 26.76 -23.39 8.32
CA PHE A 162 25.46 -22.73 8.36
C PHE A 162 25.45 -21.62 9.41
N THR A 163 24.71 -20.55 9.14
CA THR A 163 24.38 -19.49 10.10
C THR A 163 23.01 -18.93 9.75
N LEU A 164 22.27 -18.40 10.71
CA LEU A 164 21.00 -17.70 10.44
C LEU A 164 21.17 -16.56 9.42
N ASP A 165 22.29 -15.83 9.48
CA ASP A 165 22.60 -14.75 8.54
C ASP A 165 22.70 -15.24 7.08
N LYS A 166 23.34 -16.39 6.86
CA LYS A 166 23.41 -17.07 5.56
C LYS A 166 22.06 -17.58 5.08
N LEU A 167 21.18 -18.02 5.99
CA LEU A 167 19.81 -18.38 5.62
C LEU A 167 19.07 -17.14 5.13
N VAL A 168 19.19 -16.01 5.82
CA VAL A 168 18.60 -14.73 5.38
C VAL A 168 19.14 -14.31 4.02
N ASP A 169 20.47 -14.38 3.80
CA ASP A 169 21.06 -14.10 2.47
C ASP A 169 20.47 -14.99 1.38
N PHE A 170 20.38 -16.29 1.65
CA PHE A 170 19.79 -17.25 0.71
C PHE A 170 18.33 -16.91 0.39
N LEU A 171 17.52 -16.58 1.40
CA LEU A 171 16.11 -16.22 1.22
C LEU A 171 15.95 -14.92 0.43
N ILE A 172 16.80 -13.91 0.69
CA ILE A 172 16.82 -12.65 -0.07
C ILE A 172 17.09 -12.93 -1.54
N ASP A 173 18.07 -13.77 -1.86
CA ASP A 173 18.44 -14.10 -3.24
C ASP A 173 17.38 -14.92 -3.98
N HIS A 174 16.49 -15.62 -3.26
CA HIS A 174 15.46 -16.50 -3.82
C HIS A 174 14.02 -16.09 -3.46
N VAL A 175 13.80 -14.85 -3.02
CA VAL A 175 12.50 -14.38 -2.52
C VAL A 175 11.39 -14.39 -3.58
N ASN A 176 11.75 -14.54 -4.86
CA ASN A 176 10.80 -14.74 -5.95
C ASN A 176 10.05 -16.08 -5.85
N ILE A 177 10.57 -17.05 -5.10
CA ILE A 177 9.89 -18.31 -4.79
C ILE A 177 8.97 -18.08 -3.58
N LEU A 178 7.66 -18.25 -3.79
CA LEU A 178 6.62 -17.93 -2.80
C LEU A 178 6.90 -18.48 -1.38
N PRO A 179 7.25 -19.77 -1.18
CA PRO A 179 7.64 -20.28 0.13
C PRO A 179 8.76 -19.53 0.85
N TYR A 180 9.76 -19.03 0.12
CA TYR A 180 10.85 -18.27 0.72
C TYR A 180 10.43 -16.84 1.06
N ARG A 181 9.54 -16.24 0.27
CA ARG A 181 8.92 -14.96 0.60
C ARG A 181 8.10 -15.01 1.89
N GLU A 182 7.31 -16.07 2.04
CA GLU A 182 6.51 -16.34 3.24
C GLU A 182 7.43 -16.61 4.43
N LEU A 183 8.41 -17.50 4.29
CA LEU A 183 9.40 -17.74 5.35
C LEU A 183 10.13 -16.46 5.77
N LEU A 184 10.50 -15.60 4.82
CA LEU A 184 11.15 -14.33 5.12
C LEU A 184 10.22 -13.37 5.87
N SER A 185 8.92 -13.38 5.55
CA SER A 185 7.90 -12.63 6.31
C SER A 185 7.79 -13.16 7.75
N ASP A 186 7.71 -14.48 7.92
CA ASP A 186 7.60 -15.11 9.25
C ASP A 186 8.87 -14.91 10.08
N ILE A 187 10.04 -14.84 9.43
CA ILE A 187 11.31 -14.46 10.09
C ILE A 187 11.24 -13.05 10.67
N LEU A 188 10.60 -12.12 9.97
CA LEU A 188 10.47 -10.73 10.41
C LEU A 188 9.43 -10.55 11.52
N SER A 189 8.37 -11.35 11.53
CA SER A 189 7.29 -11.27 12.52
C SER A 189 7.48 -12.30 13.64
N GLU A 190 7.15 -13.56 13.36
CA GLU A 190 7.10 -14.66 14.34
C GLU A 190 8.47 -15.02 14.93
N PHE A 191 9.54 -15.00 14.11
CA PHE A 191 10.89 -15.41 14.54
C PHE A 191 11.86 -14.24 14.75
N SER A 192 11.34 -13.03 14.97
CA SER A 192 12.14 -11.82 15.14
C SER A 192 13.15 -11.93 16.28
N ASP A 193 12.79 -12.56 17.40
CA ASP A 193 13.70 -12.82 18.54
C ASP A 193 14.90 -13.71 18.17
N LEU A 194 14.70 -14.67 17.27
CA LEU A 194 15.74 -15.61 16.84
C LEU A 194 16.73 -14.97 15.86
N PHE A 195 16.23 -14.15 14.94
CA PHE A 195 17.05 -13.56 13.86
C PHE A 195 17.53 -12.13 14.15
N GLY A 196 16.86 -11.44 15.06
CA GLY A 196 17.14 -10.06 15.45
C GLY A 196 16.57 -9.01 14.47
N PRO A 197 16.51 -7.73 14.90
CA PRO A 197 15.83 -6.67 14.17
C PRO A 197 16.56 -6.25 12.87
N ASN A 198 17.85 -6.56 12.76
CA ASN A 198 18.68 -6.14 11.62
C ASN A 198 18.30 -6.79 10.28
N VAL A 199 17.44 -7.82 10.29
CA VAL A 199 16.97 -8.48 9.07
C VAL A 199 16.17 -7.51 8.19
N VAL A 200 15.34 -6.65 8.78
CA VAL A 200 14.56 -5.64 8.05
C VAL A 200 15.50 -4.72 7.26
N ASP A 201 16.53 -4.20 7.92
CA ASP A 201 17.57 -3.36 7.32
C ASP A 201 18.32 -4.07 6.19
N LYS A 202 18.59 -5.37 6.34
CA LYS A 202 19.27 -6.19 5.33
C LYS A 202 18.41 -6.35 4.08
N ILE A 203 17.12 -6.61 4.25
CA ILE A 203 16.14 -6.73 3.16
C ILE A 203 15.96 -5.40 2.43
N LEU A 204 15.78 -4.29 3.16
CA LEU A 204 15.66 -2.95 2.58
C LEU A 204 16.92 -2.57 1.80
N LEU A 205 18.11 -2.88 2.34
CA LEU A 205 19.37 -2.63 1.65
C LEU A 205 19.48 -3.46 0.37
N ALA A 206 19.07 -4.73 0.39
CA ALA A 206 19.06 -5.58 -0.80
C ALA A 206 18.09 -5.04 -1.87
N ALA A 207 16.89 -4.62 -1.47
CA ALA A 207 15.90 -4.01 -2.36
C ALA A 207 16.45 -2.72 -3.00
N ALA A 208 16.93 -1.78 -2.18
CA ALA A 208 17.46 -0.49 -2.64
C ALA A 208 18.72 -0.63 -3.51
N LYS A 209 19.57 -1.63 -3.22
CA LYS A 209 20.73 -1.92 -4.06
C LYS A 209 20.32 -2.43 -5.44
N ASN A 210 19.32 -3.31 -5.50
CA ASN A 210 18.87 -3.92 -6.75
C ASN A 210 18.04 -2.97 -7.62
N VAL A 211 17.38 -1.95 -7.06
CA VAL A 211 16.63 -0.96 -7.87
C VAL A 211 17.53 -0.26 -8.90
N PHE A 212 18.79 0.02 -8.56
CA PHE A 212 19.72 0.65 -9.49
C PHE A 212 20.07 -0.25 -10.69
N SER A 213 19.88 -1.56 -10.58
CA SER A 213 20.04 -2.48 -11.71
C SER A 213 19.02 -2.21 -12.82
N ILE A 214 17.82 -1.70 -12.49
CA ILE A 214 16.76 -1.36 -13.45
C ILE A 214 17.28 -0.39 -14.52
N SER A 215 18.01 0.66 -14.10
CA SER A 215 18.57 1.67 -15.02
C SER A 215 19.49 1.11 -16.11
N LEU A 216 20.14 -0.03 -15.87
CA LEU A 216 21.01 -0.71 -16.83
C LEU A 216 20.21 -1.39 -17.97
N PHE A 217 18.95 -1.72 -17.72
CA PHE A 217 18.06 -2.34 -18.71
C PHE A 217 17.25 -1.30 -19.48
N ILE A 218 16.93 -0.16 -18.86
CA ILE A 218 16.09 0.88 -19.49
C ILE A 218 16.86 1.74 -20.51
N THR A 219 18.19 1.85 -20.40
CA THR A 219 19.04 2.75 -21.21
C THR A 219 19.13 2.43 -22.71
N LYS A 220 18.36 1.47 -23.24
CA LYS A 220 18.44 1.07 -24.64
C LYS A 220 17.39 1.66 -25.59
N ASN A 221 16.20 2.10 -25.16
CA ASN A 221 15.16 2.54 -26.11
C ASN A 221 13.98 3.31 -25.46
N PHE A 222 14.11 4.53 -24.93
CA PHE A 222 12.87 5.24 -24.52
C PHE A 222 12.85 6.76 -24.75
N ASN A 223 11.76 7.18 -25.42
CA ASN A 223 11.22 8.53 -25.46
C ASN A 223 10.06 8.64 -24.43
N LYS A 224 9.65 9.87 -24.09
CA LYS A 224 8.70 10.17 -23.00
C LYS A 224 7.35 9.45 -23.16
N SER A 225 6.84 8.85 -22.08
CA SER A 225 5.55 8.14 -22.01
C SER A 225 4.55 8.84 -21.10
N HIS A 226 3.26 8.48 -21.26
CA HIS A 226 2.16 8.78 -20.35
C HIS A 226 1.43 7.47 -20.07
N GLN A 227 1.30 7.02 -18.81
CA GLN A 227 0.68 5.72 -18.52
C GLN A 227 -0.76 5.77 -18.01
N PHE A 228 -1.37 6.95 -17.92
CA PHE A 228 -2.82 7.06 -17.75
C PHE A 228 -3.47 7.67 -18.97
N SER A 229 -3.20 7.01 -20.08
CA SER A 229 -4.12 7.08 -21.17
C SER A 229 -5.36 6.26 -20.74
N LEU A 230 -6.28 6.92 -20.03
CA LEU A 230 -7.70 6.59 -20.11
C LEU A 230 -8.05 6.36 -21.59
N SER A 231 -7.37 7.10 -22.49
CA SER A 231 -7.28 6.85 -23.93
C SER A 231 -7.01 5.38 -24.34
N THR A 232 -6.24 4.52 -23.66
CA THR A 232 -5.95 3.14 -24.11
C THR A 232 -7.11 2.21 -23.76
N ALA A 233 -7.69 2.37 -22.57
CA ALA A 233 -8.92 1.69 -22.17
C ALA A 233 -10.14 2.22 -22.95
N LEU A 234 -10.22 3.52 -23.22
CA LEU A 234 -11.26 4.18 -24.01
C LEU A 234 -11.13 3.90 -25.51
N LYS A 235 -9.91 3.79 -26.06
CA LYS A 235 -9.60 3.38 -27.45
C LYS A 235 -9.85 1.88 -27.65
N LYS A 236 -9.62 1.05 -26.63
CA LYS A 236 -10.03 -0.38 -26.64
C LYS A 236 -11.54 -0.56 -26.44
N ASN A 237 -12.19 0.35 -25.73
CA ASN A 237 -13.64 0.42 -25.59
C ASN A 237 -14.27 1.29 -26.70
N LYS A 238 -15.59 1.30 -26.83
CA LYS A 238 -16.32 1.95 -27.95
C LYS A 238 -16.33 3.50 -27.92
N PHE A 239 -15.48 4.16 -27.12
CA PHE A 239 -15.66 5.58 -26.77
C PHE A 239 -14.45 6.43 -27.21
N THR A 240 -14.64 7.22 -28.27
CA THR A 240 -13.70 8.29 -28.65
C THR A 240 -13.81 9.49 -27.70
N CYS A 241 -12.79 10.36 -27.64
CA CYS A 241 -12.86 11.61 -26.86
C CYS A 241 -14.08 12.47 -27.27
N GLU A 242 -14.41 12.48 -28.57
CA GLU A 242 -15.63 13.11 -29.09
C GLU A 242 -16.90 12.49 -28.53
N THR A 243 -16.98 11.15 -28.46
CA THR A 243 -18.13 10.46 -27.88
C THR A 243 -18.25 10.74 -26.39
N LEU A 244 -17.12 10.76 -25.65
CA LEU A 244 -17.11 11.08 -24.23
C LEU A 244 -17.54 12.51 -23.94
N GLN A 245 -17.06 13.48 -24.71
CA GLN A 245 -17.46 14.89 -24.61
C GLN A 245 -18.99 15.03 -24.76
N LYS A 246 -19.58 14.28 -25.70
CA LYS A 246 -21.03 14.30 -25.93
C LYS A 246 -21.85 13.77 -24.76
N ILE A 247 -21.31 12.81 -24.00
CA ILE A 247 -22.02 12.18 -22.88
C ILE A 247 -21.49 12.64 -21.52
N GLN A 248 -20.74 13.74 -21.42
CA GLN A 248 -20.27 14.24 -20.12
C GLN A 248 -21.45 14.51 -19.17
N PRO A 249 -21.30 14.30 -17.85
CA PRO A 249 -22.33 14.64 -16.88
C PRO A 249 -22.66 16.13 -16.93
N ILE A 250 -23.87 16.46 -16.48
CA ILE A 250 -24.34 17.84 -16.40
C ILE A 250 -24.00 18.39 -15.01
N ASN A 251 -23.46 19.61 -14.95
CA ASN A 251 -23.14 20.30 -13.71
C ASN A 251 -24.34 21.08 -13.15
N ILE A 252 -24.18 21.62 -11.95
CA ILE A 252 -25.16 22.49 -11.25
C ILE A 252 -25.71 23.64 -12.10
N ASN A 253 -24.94 24.14 -13.08
CA ASN A 253 -25.31 25.24 -13.96
C ASN A 253 -25.99 24.74 -15.24
N LYS A 254 -26.36 23.45 -15.27
CA LYS A 254 -27.00 22.76 -16.39
C LYS A 254 -26.13 22.76 -17.66
N GLN A 255 -24.80 22.78 -17.48
CA GLN A 255 -23.82 22.69 -18.55
C GLN A 255 -23.10 21.34 -18.50
N LYS A 256 -22.60 20.85 -19.63
CA LYS A 256 -21.76 19.64 -19.64
C LYS A 256 -20.44 19.92 -18.94
N ILE A 257 -20.05 19.05 -18.02
CA ILE A 257 -18.73 19.10 -17.39
C ILE A 257 -17.66 18.93 -18.50
N PRO A 258 -16.67 19.82 -18.61
CA PRO A 258 -15.66 19.73 -19.65
C PRO A 258 -14.76 18.50 -19.46
N LEU A 259 -14.37 17.85 -20.56
CA LEU A 259 -13.36 16.80 -20.50
C LEU A 259 -11.98 17.45 -20.21
N PRO A 260 -11.17 16.83 -19.35
CA PRO A 260 -9.80 17.29 -19.08
C PRO A 260 -8.93 17.35 -20.33
N ASP A 261 -8.09 18.38 -20.46
CA ASP A 261 -7.26 18.61 -21.65
C ASP A 261 -6.26 17.48 -21.92
N PHE A 262 -5.73 16.85 -20.87
CA PHE A 262 -4.81 15.71 -21.02
C PHE A 262 -5.48 14.48 -21.66
N LEU A 263 -6.82 14.39 -21.70
CA LEU A 263 -7.54 13.33 -22.41
C LEU A 263 -7.77 13.66 -23.90
N LEU A 264 -7.63 14.93 -24.29
CA LEU A 264 -7.82 15.38 -25.67
C LEU A 264 -6.56 15.17 -26.52
N ASN A 265 -5.41 15.01 -25.89
CA ASN A 265 -4.13 14.82 -26.57
C ASN A 265 -3.89 13.33 -26.90
N GLU A 266 -3.41 13.05 -28.12
CA GLU A 266 -3.02 11.69 -28.51
C GLU A 266 -1.68 11.32 -27.87
N HIS A 267 -1.69 10.40 -26.92
CA HIS A 267 -0.49 9.84 -26.31
C HIS A 267 -0.29 8.36 -26.71
N TYR A 268 0.99 7.95 -26.84
CA TYR A 268 1.42 6.57 -27.15
C TYR A 268 1.78 5.79 -25.87
N ASP A 269 1.56 4.46 -25.87
CA ASP A 269 1.74 3.54 -24.73
C ASP A 269 3.21 3.09 -24.57
N GLU A 270 3.96 3.61 -23.59
CA GLU A 270 5.34 3.16 -23.31
C GLU A 270 5.72 3.22 -21.80
N ALA A 271 6.83 2.62 -21.37
CA ALA A 271 7.31 2.65 -19.98
C ALA A 271 8.46 3.67 -19.83
N MET A 272 8.49 4.48 -18.76
CA MET A 272 9.55 5.48 -18.57
C MET A 272 10.64 4.98 -17.62
N ALA A 273 11.88 5.31 -17.96
CA ALA A 273 12.98 5.31 -17.01
C ALA A 273 12.67 6.26 -15.84
N PRO A 274 13.21 6.00 -14.63
CA PRO A 274 13.23 7.02 -13.60
C PRO A 274 13.89 8.29 -14.14
N VAL A 275 13.23 9.43 -13.96
CA VAL A 275 13.76 10.72 -14.40
C VAL A 275 14.86 11.13 -13.42
N ILE A 276 16.11 11.08 -13.86
CA ILE A 276 17.26 11.50 -13.06
C ILE A 276 17.44 13.00 -13.27
N LEU A 277 17.09 13.79 -12.25
CA LEU A 277 17.28 15.24 -12.25
C LEU A 277 18.73 15.64 -11.95
N ASP A 278 19.32 15.03 -10.92
CA ASP A 278 20.69 15.30 -10.48
C ASP A 278 21.50 14.00 -10.43
N GLU A 279 22.46 13.90 -11.35
CA GLU A 279 23.42 12.80 -11.42
C GLU A 279 24.33 12.72 -10.18
N SER A 280 24.62 13.85 -9.53
CA SER A 280 25.42 13.88 -8.30
C SER A 280 24.65 13.28 -7.13
N PHE A 281 23.36 13.62 -7.02
CA PHE A 281 22.44 13.03 -6.05
C PHE A 281 22.32 11.52 -6.27
N LEU A 282 22.04 11.08 -7.51
CA LEU A 282 21.99 9.66 -7.85
C LEU A 282 23.26 8.90 -7.44
N ARG A 283 24.44 9.44 -7.76
CA ARG A 283 25.73 8.83 -7.38
C ARG A 283 25.89 8.71 -5.87
N SER A 284 25.44 9.72 -5.11
CA SER A 284 25.48 9.66 -3.65
C SER A 284 24.60 8.53 -3.09
N GLN A 285 23.44 8.27 -3.70
CA GLN A 285 22.56 7.18 -3.32
C GLN A 285 23.13 5.80 -3.70
N GLN A 286 23.76 5.69 -4.87
CA GLN A 286 24.48 4.48 -5.28
C GLN A 286 25.65 4.16 -4.34
N GLN A 287 26.38 5.17 -3.88
CA GLN A 287 27.46 5.01 -2.89
C GLN A 287 26.92 4.57 -1.53
N PHE A 288 25.80 5.15 -1.08
CA PHE A 288 25.15 4.80 0.17
C PHE A 288 24.80 3.30 0.25
N VAL A 289 24.21 2.74 -0.82
CA VAL A 289 23.87 1.30 -0.88
C VAL A 289 25.02 0.39 -1.34
N LYS A 290 26.21 0.97 -1.58
CA LYS A 290 27.38 0.25 -2.12
C LYS A 290 27.05 -0.50 -3.43
N PHE A 291 26.33 0.16 -4.34
CA PHE A 291 25.95 -0.43 -5.62
C PHE A 291 27.16 -0.81 -6.46
N ASN A 292 27.13 -2.01 -7.04
CA ASN A 292 28.19 -2.52 -7.92
C ASN A 292 27.60 -2.98 -9.25
N LYS A 293 27.95 -2.28 -10.34
CA LYS A 293 27.50 -2.60 -11.70
C LYS A 293 27.85 -4.02 -12.16
N LYS A 294 28.88 -4.67 -11.59
CA LYS A 294 29.22 -6.06 -11.94
C LYS A 294 28.17 -7.05 -11.44
N THR A 295 27.65 -6.85 -10.23
CA THR A 295 26.62 -7.71 -9.63
C THR A 295 25.30 -7.58 -10.38
N ALA A 296 24.98 -6.37 -10.85
CA ALA A 296 23.76 -6.12 -11.61
C ALA A 296 23.67 -6.86 -12.96
N LYS A 297 24.79 -7.39 -13.48
CA LYS A 297 24.82 -8.17 -14.74
C LYS A 297 24.35 -9.63 -14.56
N GLN A 298 24.03 -10.05 -13.34
CA GLN A 298 23.54 -11.42 -13.08
C GLN A 298 22.12 -11.65 -13.58
N TYR A 299 21.32 -10.59 -13.68
CA TYR A 299 19.91 -10.68 -14.08
C TYR A 299 19.77 -10.84 -15.60
N THR A 300 18.79 -11.63 -16.01
CA THR A 300 18.52 -11.92 -17.42
C THR A 300 17.46 -11.01 -18.02
N SER A 301 16.54 -10.49 -17.20
CA SER A 301 15.46 -9.61 -17.62
C SER A 301 15.13 -8.52 -16.60
N LEU A 302 14.41 -7.49 -17.03
CA LEU A 302 13.88 -6.46 -16.14
C LEU A 302 12.83 -7.02 -15.16
N ASP A 303 11.96 -7.92 -15.64
CA ASP A 303 10.90 -8.53 -14.81
C ASP A 303 11.48 -9.33 -13.63
N GLU A 304 12.63 -9.97 -13.82
CA GLU A 304 13.33 -10.70 -12.75
C GLU A 304 13.75 -9.76 -11.61
N ILE A 305 14.28 -8.57 -11.96
CA ILE A 305 14.68 -7.54 -11.00
C ILE A 305 13.44 -6.96 -10.31
N ILE A 306 12.39 -6.65 -11.07
CA ILE A 306 11.15 -6.10 -10.53
C ILE A 306 10.52 -7.06 -9.53
N GLN A 307 10.40 -8.34 -9.91
CA GLN A 307 9.82 -9.36 -9.05
C GLN A 307 10.63 -9.56 -7.77
N LEU A 308 11.96 -9.58 -7.86
CA LEU A 308 12.84 -9.69 -6.68
C LEU A 308 12.58 -8.55 -5.69
N ILE A 309 12.67 -7.30 -6.15
CA ILE A 309 12.53 -6.11 -5.29
C ILE A 309 11.11 -6.04 -4.71
N TYR A 310 10.08 -6.28 -5.53
CA TYR A 310 8.71 -6.31 -5.07
C TYR A 310 8.50 -7.38 -3.99
N CYS A 311 9.01 -8.60 -4.21
CA CYS A 311 8.92 -9.67 -3.22
C CYS A 311 9.59 -9.27 -1.89
N LEU A 312 10.78 -8.68 -1.91
CA LEU A 312 11.49 -8.21 -0.70
C LEU A 312 10.65 -7.19 0.08
N LEU A 313 10.14 -6.16 -0.60
CA LEU A 313 9.30 -5.13 0.03
C LEU A 313 7.99 -5.71 0.54
N SER A 314 7.36 -6.62 -0.22
CA SER A 314 6.11 -7.25 0.17
C SER A 314 6.27 -8.19 1.37
N SER A 315 7.43 -8.84 1.58
CA SER A 315 7.71 -9.60 2.81
C SER A 315 7.70 -8.70 4.03
N ILE A 316 8.26 -7.48 3.94
CA ILE A 316 8.20 -6.50 5.03
C ILE A 316 6.76 -6.07 5.29
N ARG A 317 5.99 -5.74 4.24
CA ARG A 317 4.58 -5.36 4.40
C ARG A 317 3.75 -6.47 5.04
N LEU A 318 3.92 -7.71 4.59
CA LEU A 318 3.19 -8.86 5.16
C LEU A 318 3.53 -9.06 6.63
N ALA A 319 4.81 -8.99 6.98
CA ALA A 319 5.25 -9.11 8.37
C ALA A 319 4.70 -7.96 9.24
N ALA A 320 4.69 -6.73 8.72
CA ALA A 320 4.19 -5.55 9.42
C ALA A 320 2.68 -5.58 9.74
N ILE A 321 1.89 -6.36 8.99
CA ILE A 321 0.47 -6.60 9.31
C ILE A 321 0.34 -7.42 10.61
N SER A 322 1.25 -8.36 10.84
CA SER A 322 1.25 -9.22 12.01
C SER A 322 2.00 -8.61 13.19
N GLU A 323 3.06 -7.84 12.92
CA GLU A 323 3.97 -7.28 13.93
C GLU A 323 4.22 -5.80 13.65
N THR A 324 3.49 -4.93 14.34
CA THR A 324 3.53 -3.47 14.10
C THR A 324 4.87 -2.83 14.48
N SER A 325 5.65 -3.45 15.37
CA SER A 325 6.99 -2.95 15.75
C SER A 325 7.98 -2.90 14.59
N ILE A 326 7.71 -3.62 13.48
CA ILE A 326 8.51 -3.52 12.25
C ILE A 326 8.42 -2.11 11.65
N ILE A 327 7.24 -1.49 11.68
CA ILE A 327 7.06 -0.13 11.18
C ILE A 327 7.78 0.87 12.09
N GLU A 328 7.66 0.72 13.40
CA GLU A 328 8.39 1.52 14.39
C GLU A 328 9.91 1.39 14.22
N HIS A 329 10.41 0.17 13.98
CA HIS A 329 11.82 -0.06 13.67
C HIS A 329 12.26 0.72 12.43
N CYS A 330 11.39 0.83 11.42
CA CYS A 330 11.65 1.57 10.18
C CYS A 330 11.51 3.10 10.33
N GLN A 331 11.07 3.64 11.47
CA GLN A 331 10.99 5.09 11.75
C GLN A 331 12.36 5.70 12.03
N ASN A 332 13.32 5.47 11.14
CA ASN A 332 14.66 6.03 11.19
C ASN A 332 15.10 6.48 9.78
N GLU A 333 16.04 7.43 9.73
CA GLU A 333 16.48 8.05 8.47
C GLU A 333 17.03 7.01 7.47
N LYS A 334 17.72 5.96 7.93
CA LYS A 334 18.33 4.95 7.06
C LYS A 334 17.25 4.13 6.34
N SER A 335 16.26 3.59 7.06
CA SER A 335 15.19 2.79 6.46
C SER A 335 14.31 3.64 5.54
N ILE A 336 14.00 4.87 5.93
CA ILE A 336 13.29 5.85 5.09
C ILE A 336 14.07 6.12 3.80
N ARG A 337 15.37 6.39 3.89
CA ARG A 337 16.24 6.61 2.72
C ARG A 337 16.27 5.39 1.79
N LEU A 338 16.34 4.17 2.32
CA LEU A 338 16.33 2.95 1.50
C LEU A 338 15.01 2.77 0.76
N LEU A 339 13.87 3.04 1.40
CA LEU A 339 12.56 3.01 0.76
C LEU A 339 12.39 4.13 -0.28
N LEU A 340 12.89 5.34 0.00
CA LEU A 340 12.90 6.45 -0.96
C LEU A 340 13.73 6.09 -2.20
N ILE A 341 14.87 5.40 -2.03
CA ILE A 341 15.66 4.87 -3.16
C ILE A 341 14.83 3.90 -4.00
N CYS A 342 14.15 2.94 -3.36
CA CYS A 342 13.25 2.02 -4.06
C CYS A 342 12.12 2.76 -4.79
N GLY A 343 11.49 3.73 -4.13
CA GLY A 343 10.35 4.47 -4.66
C GLY A 343 10.71 5.37 -5.85
N VAL A 344 11.76 6.18 -5.72
CA VAL A 344 12.16 7.21 -6.69
C VAL A 344 12.94 6.65 -7.88
N PHE A 345 13.76 5.60 -7.68
CA PHE A 345 14.59 5.04 -8.75
C PHE A 345 14.03 3.74 -9.37
N ALA A 346 12.82 3.33 -8.98
CA ALA A 346 12.07 2.32 -9.72
C ALA A 346 11.67 2.85 -11.12
N ASP A 347 11.28 1.94 -12.01
CA ASP A 347 10.60 2.34 -13.24
C ASP A 347 9.23 2.96 -12.92
N SER A 348 8.78 3.87 -13.78
CA SER A 348 7.66 4.77 -13.49
C SER A 348 6.32 4.07 -13.22
N ASN A 349 6.23 2.79 -13.59
CA ASN A 349 4.99 2.02 -13.63
C ASN A 349 5.06 0.71 -12.85
N SER A 350 6.17 0.47 -12.16
CA SER A 350 6.38 -0.78 -11.45
C SER A 350 5.65 -0.82 -10.11
N PRO A 351 5.25 -2.03 -9.67
CA PRO A 351 4.72 -2.23 -8.34
C PRO A 351 5.73 -1.89 -7.23
N ILE A 352 7.03 -1.77 -7.53
CA ILE A 352 8.06 -1.39 -6.55
C ILE A 352 7.73 -0.03 -5.93
N SER A 353 7.45 0.99 -6.74
CA SER A 353 7.22 2.34 -6.21
C SER A 353 5.96 2.39 -5.36
N ILE A 354 4.90 1.69 -5.77
CA ILE A 354 3.67 1.56 -4.99
C ILE A 354 3.97 0.95 -3.62
N GLU A 355 4.68 -0.18 -3.60
CA GLU A 355 4.99 -0.90 -2.37
C GLU A 355 5.89 -0.06 -1.44
N ALA A 356 6.93 0.57 -1.99
CA ALA A 356 7.87 1.39 -1.24
C ALA A 356 7.21 2.63 -0.62
N PHE A 357 6.42 3.36 -1.40
CA PHE A 357 5.74 4.55 -0.90
C PHE A 357 4.57 4.23 0.04
N ASN A 358 3.89 3.09 -0.14
CA ASN A 358 2.89 2.63 0.84
C ASN A 358 3.54 2.30 2.19
N LEU A 359 4.69 1.61 2.19
CA LEU A 359 5.45 1.38 3.43
C LEU A 359 5.89 2.70 4.07
N LEU A 360 6.46 3.62 3.28
CA LEU A 360 6.83 4.96 3.76
C LEU A 360 5.64 5.72 4.34
N TYR A 361 4.46 5.61 3.73
CA TYR A 361 3.26 6.27 4.21
C TYR A 361 2.91 5.80 5.63
N HIS A 362 2.92 4.49 5.87
CA HIS A 362 2.67 3.93 7.21
C HIS A 362 3.78 4.28 8.21
N ILE A 363 5.05 4.32 7.77
CA ILE A 363 6.18 4.72 8.62
C ILE A 363 6.02 6.18 9.07
N ILE A 364 5.76 7.09 8.14
CA ILE A 364 5.70 8.53 8.41
C ILE A 364 4.42 8.91 9.17
N TYR A 365 3.27 8.45 8.70
CA TYR A 365 1.97 8.92 9.18
C TYR A 365 1.30 7.97 10.17
N GLY A 366 1.87 6.79 10.43
CA GLY A 366 1.25 5.77 11.27
C GLY A 366 -0.01 5.16 10.66
N TYR A 367 -0.60 4.20 11.38
CA TYR A 367 -1.90 3.61 11.10
C TYR A 367 -2.34 2.79 12.33
N ASP A 368 -3.63 2.82 12.67
CA ASP A 368 -4.20 2.18 13.88
C ASP A 368 -3.41 2.52 15.16
N ASN A 369 -2.73 1.53 15.75
CA ASN A 369 -1.95 1.66 16.99
C ASN A 369 -0.49 2.09 16.75
N ILE A 370 -0.08 2.28 15.50
CA ILE A 370 1.29 2.68 15.14
C ILE A 370 1.39 4.20 15.25
N PRO A 371 2.28 4.74 16.10
CA PRO A 371 2.44 6.18 16.22
C PRO A 371 2.97 6.78 14.92
N LYS A 372 2.48 7.98 14.56
CA LYS A 372 3.09 8.79 13.49
C LYS A 372 4.46 9.30 13.93
N MET A 373 5.34 9.59 12.98
CA MET A 373 6.59 10.29 13.29
C MET A 373 6.31 11.70 13.81
N THR A 374 7.07 12.14 14.80
CA THR A 374 6.98 13.52 15.33
C THR A 374 7.55 14.54 14.35
N GLU A 375 8.59 14.16 13.62
CA GLU A 375 9.24 15.00 12.60
C GLU A 375 9.56 14.16 11.37
N ILE A 376 9.27 14.70 10.19
CA ILE A 376 9.65 14.09 8.91
C ILE A 376 11.13 14.36 8.65
N PRO A 377 11.97 13.34 8.42
CA PRO A 377 13.40 13.56 8.19
C PRO A 377 13.68 14.36 6.91
N LYS A 378 14.66 15.27 6.97
CA LYS A 378 15.05 16.13 5.85
C LYS A 378 15.43 15.39 4.56
N ILE A 379 15.87 14.13 4.66
CA ILE A 379 16.15 13.30 3.50
C ILE A 379 14.92 13.15 2.58
N VAL A 380 13.70 13.23 3.13
CA VAL A 380 12.46 13.23 2.33
C VAL A 380 12.43 14.42 1.38
N ASP A 381 12.80 15.61 1.87
CA ASP A 381 12.89 16.84 1.06
C ASP A 381 14.00 16.74 0.00
N ASP A 382 15.16 16.17 0.35
CA ASP A 382 16.25 15.95 -0.62
C ASP A 382 15.82 15.05 -1.78
N PHE A 383 15.03 14.01 -1.51
CA PHE A 383 14.46 13.15 -2.55
C PHE A 383 13.33 13.83 -3.32
N ALA A 384 12.46 14.59 -2.65
CA ALA A 384 11.42 15.37 -3.30
C ALA A 384 12.01 16.41 -4.28
N ALA A 385 13.10 17.08 -3.90
CA ALA A 385 13.85 18.00 -4.77
C ALA A 385 14.35 17.34 -6.07
N ASN A 386 14.54 16.02 -6.04
CA ASN A 386 15.04 15.20 -7.14
C ASN A 386 13.96 14.32 -7.78
N PHE A 387 12.69 14.56 -7.45
CA PHE A 387 11.53 13.90 -8.02
C PHE A 387 10.70 14.92 -8.82
N ILE A 388 10.06 14.51 -9.92
CA ILE A 388 9.19 15.39 -10.71
C ILE A 388 7.78 14.85 -10.71
N PHE A 389 6.82 15.72 -10.48
CA PHE A 389 5.44 15.49 -10.86
C PHE A 389 5.18 16.21 -12.18
N ASP A 390 4.69 15.47 -13.17
CA ASP A 390 4.29 16.01 -14.46
C ASP A 390 2.75 15.93 -14.56
N PRO A 391 2.02 17.05 -14.39
CA PRO A 391 0.56 17.05 -14.45
C PRO A 391 0.00 16.59 -15.80
N GLU A 392 0.78 16.76 -16.88
CA GLU A 392 0.42 16.31 -18.22
C GLU A 392 0.76 14.83 -18.40
N SER A 393 1.74 14.31 -17.64
CA SER A 393 2.22 12.92 -17.69
C SER A 393 2.32 12.23 -16.33
N MET A 394 1.18 12.07 -15.65
CA MET A 394 1.18 11.36 -14.38
C MET A 394 1.46 9.86 -14.57
N THR A 395 2.41 9.37 -13.79
CA THR A 395 2.81 7.96 -13.74
C THR A 395 2.33 7.30 -12.45
N THR A 396 2.32 5.97 -12.41
CA THR A 396 1.98 5.21 -11.20
C THR A 396 2.93 5.54 -10.05
N GLN A 397 4.21 5.74 -10.35
CA GLN A 397 5.23 6.20 -9.40
C GLN A 397 4.88 7.58 -8.82
N MET A 398 4.47 8.54 -9.65
CA MET A 398 4.04 9.87 -9.18
C MET A 398 2.81 9.76 -8.27
N PHE A 399 1.80 8.98 -8.65
CA PHE A 399 0.63 8.79 -7.78
C PHE A 399 0.98 8.15 -6.44
N ALA A 400 1.90 7.19 -6.43
CA ALA A 400 2.38 6.56 -5.20
C ALA A 400 3.24 7.52 -4.36
N ALA A 401 4.04 8.38 -4.98
CA ALA A 401 4.90 9.36 -4.30
C ALA A 401 4.12 10.54 -3.71
N PHE A 402 2.95 10.87 -4.29
CA PHE A 402 2.14 12.03 -3.91
C PHE A 402 1.88 12.14 -2.40
N PRO A 403 1.41 11.11 -1.67
CA PRO A 403 1.21 11.18 -0.22
C PRO A 403 2.47 11.52 0.60
N ILE A 404 3.65 11.28 0.04
CA ILE A 404 4.93 11.53 0.72
C ILE A 404 5.43 12.95 0.40
N PHE A 405 5.35 13.38 -0.86
CA PHE A 405 5.92 14.65 -1.32
C PHE A 405 4.89 15.77 -1.48
N TRP A 406 3.63 15.57 -1.05
CA TRP A 406 2.51 16.47 -1.32
C TRP A 406 2.71 17.93 -0.93
N ASN A 407 3.53 18.21 0.11
CA ASN A 407 3.79 19.55 0.63
C ASN A 407 5.16 20.12 0.25
N TYR A 408 5.98 19.37 -0.49
CA TYR A 408 7.28 19.87 -0.93
C TYR A 408 7.09 20.95 -2.01
N ARG A 409 7.80 22.08 -1.91
CA ARG A 409 7.65 23.20 -2.85
C ARG A 409 8.64 23.11 -4.00
N TYR A 410 8.10 23.09 -5.22
CA TYR A 410 8.87 23.10 -6.45
C TYR A 410 8.95 24.50 -7.04
N ASP A 411 10.18 24.99 -7.27
CA ASP A 411 10.45 26.30 -7.88
C ASP A 411 10.00 26.41 -9.35
N THR A 412 9.92 25.28 -10.05
CA THR A 412 9.85 25.21 -11.51
C THR A 412 8.44 25.08 -12.08
N VAL A 413 7.41 24.87 -11.24
CA VAL A 413 6.07 24.54 -11.74
C VAL A 413 5.21 25.79 -11.98
N ILE A 414 5.37 26.87 -11.20
CA ILE A 414 4.69 28.14 -11.45
C ILE A 414 5.59 29.29 -10.94
N SER A 415 6.17 30.06 -11.86
CA SER A 415 6.74 31.36 -11.49
C SER A 415 5.60 32.36 -11.31
N GLU A 416 5.64 33.18 -10.25
CA GLU A 416 4.68 34.27 -9.95
C GLU A 416 4.53 35.30 -11.10
N SER A 417 5.34 35.16 -12.15
CA SER A 417 5.39 35.99 -13.35
C SER A 417 4.83 35.35 -14.62
N GLN A 418 4.33 34.10 -14.60
CA GLN A 418 3.88 33.44 -15.83
C GLN A 418 2.43 33.77 -16.20
N GLU A 419 2.27 34.20 -17.45
CA GLU A 419 0.99 34.21 -18.15
C GLU A 419 0.52 32.76 -18.31
N ILE A 420 -0.67 32.45 -17.79
CA ILE A 420 -1.33 31.21 -18.12
C ILE A 420 -2.17 31.46 -19.37
N ASN A 421 -1.83 30.83 -20.49
CA ASN A 421 -2.49 31.05 -21.79
C ASN A 421 -2.62 32.53 -22.21
N GLY A 422 -1.63 33.37 -21.88
CA GLY A 422 -1.63 34.82 -22.18
C GLY A 422 -2.33 35.71 -21.14
N ASN A 423 -2.88 35.13 -20.07
CA ASN A 423 -3.52 35.88 -18.97
C ASN A 423 -2.59 35.97 -17.76
N LYS A 424 -2.35 37.19 -17.26
CA LYS A 424 -1.61 37.40 -16.02
C LYS A 424 -2.37 36.77 -14.84
N VAL A 425 -1.74 35.82 -14.16
CA VAL A 425 -2.24 35.27 -12.90
C VAL A 425 -2.35 36.40 -11.89
N ALA A 426 -3.52 36.51 -11.25
CA ALA A 426 -3.70 37.49 -10.19
C ALA A 426 -2.76 37.11 -9.03
N PRO A 427 -1.93 38.04 -8.52
CA PRO A 427 -0.97 37.71 -7.47
C PRO A 427 -1.69 37.22 -6.21
N TYR A 428 -1.08 36.28 -5.50
CA TYR A 428 -1.57 35.83 -4.20
C TYR A 428 -1.67 37.05 -3.27
N LYS A 429 -2.89 37.42 -2.84
CA LYS A 429 -3.08 38.56 -1.93
C LYS A 429 -2.48 38.19 -0.57
N VAL A 430 -1.49 38.97 -0.16
CA VAL A 430 -0.79 38.88 1.12
C VAL A 430 -1.81 38.88 2.27
N ILE A 431 -1.60 38.03 3.26
CA ILE A 431 -2.39 38.03 4.49
C ILE A 431 -1.67 38.96 5.46
N ASP A 432 -2.14 40.20 5.62
CA ASP A 432 -1.62 41.11 6.63
C ASP A 432 -2.45 40.99 7.91
N PRO A 433 -1.88 40.55 9.05
CA PRO A 433 -2.58 40.55 10.32
C PRO A 433 -3.21 41.89 10.66
N ASN A 434 -2.65 43.01 10.18
CA ASN A 434 -3.18 44.34 10.46
C ASN A 434 -4.49 44.66 9.73
N ASP A 435 -4.81 43.95 8.65
CA ASP A 435 -6.06 44.12 7.90
C ASP A 435 -7.30 43.69 8.70
N PHE A 436 -7.10 42.96 9.80
CA PHE A 436 -8.17 42.41 10.64
C PHE A 436 -8.45 43.30 11.85
N ASP A 437 -9.69 43.29 12.34
CA ASP A 437 -10.07 44.02 13.54
C ASP A 437 -9.46 43.38 14.81
N LYS A 438 -9.69 44.04 15.95
CA LYS A 438 -9.08 43.65 17.23
C LYS A 438 -9.68 42.35 17.79
N GLU A 439 -10.94 42.07 17.47
CA GLU A 439 -11.71 40.92 17.95
C GLU A 439 -11.27 39.65 17.21
N THR A 440 -11.16 39.74 15.88
CA THR A 440 -10.59 38.75 14.98
C THR A 440 -9.14 38.37 15.36
N LYS A 441 -8.32 39.36 15.74
CA LYS A 441 -6.95 39.15 16.23
C LYS A 441 -6.90 38.45 17.59
N SER A 442 -7.97 38.53 18.40
CA SER A 442 -8.04 37.95 19.73
C SER A 442 -8.66 36.54 19.78
N GLU A 443 -9.21 36.04 18.68
CA GLU A 443 -9.85 34.71 18.59
C GLU A 443 -9.03 33.67 17.81
N TYR A 444 -7.99 34.13 17.11
CA TYR A 444 -7.15 33.28 16.29
C TYR A 444 -5.66 33.62 16.50
N PRO A 445 -4.74 32.64 16.39
CA PRO A 445 -3.30 32.87 16.57
C PRO A 445 -2.65 33.69 15.43
N LEU A 446 -3.39 34.61 14.79
CA LEU A 446 -2.84 35.60 13.84
C LEU A 446 -1.78 36.47 14.50
N CYS A 447 -1.83 36.63 15.82
CA CYS A 447 -0.79 37.31 16.60
C CYS A 447 0.61 36.69 16.43
N LEU A 448 0.70 35.40 16.04
CA LEU A 448 1.98 34.74 15.73
C LEU A 448 2.59 35.23 14.41
N LEU A 449 1.78 35.74 13.48
CA LEU A 449 2.25 36.36 12.25
C LEU A 449 2.84 37.74 12.57
N LYS A 450 4.14 37.77 12.89
CA LYS A 450 4.87 39.02 13.16
C LYS A 450 4.98 39.95 11.94
N LYS A 451 4.69 39.42 10.74
CA LYS A 451 4.75 40.10 9.46
C LYS A 451 3.62 39.58 8.56
N PRO A 452 3.20 40.36 7.55
CA PRO A 452 2.26 39.89 6.55
C PRO A 452 2.75 38.59 5.91
N TYR A 453 1.91 37.56 5.94
CA TYR A 453 2.23 36.28 5.34
C TYR A 453 2.21 36.40 3.82
N LYS A 454 3.37 36.10 3.24
CA LYS A 454 3.53 35.94 1.80
C LYS A 454 3.71 34.46 1.54
N LYS A 455 2.93 33.93 0.59
CA LYS A 455 3.08 32.57 0.09
C LYS A 455 4.56 32.35 -0.26
N PRO A 456 5.21 31.29 0.24
CA PRO A 456 6.56 30.95 -0.14
C PRO A 456 6.65 30.67 -1.65
N LYS A 457 7.81 30.94 -2.24
CA LYS A 457 8.03 30.74 -3.67
C LYS A 457 7.82 29.27 -4.07
N GLY A 458 7.29 29.06 -5.27
CA GLY A 458 7.04 27.74 -5.84
C GLY A 458 5.62 27.23 -5.54
N SER A 459 5.37 26.00 -5.94
CA SER A 459 4.07 25.33 -5.74
C SER A 459 4.26 23.92 -5.22
N THR A 460 3.34 23.48 -4.35
CA THR A 460 3.32 22.10 -3.86
C THR A 460 2.53 21.20 -4.81
N PRO A 461 2.76 19.87 -4.82
CA PRO A 461 1.95 18.94 -5.60
C PRO A 461 0.45 19.03 -5.27
N LEU A 462 0.08 19.33 -4.03
CA LEU A 462 -1.33 19.57 -3.67
C LEU A 462 -1.95 20.71 -4.49
N GLU A 463 -1.17 21.76 -4.77
CA GLU A 463 -1.61 22.91 -5.54
C GLU A 463 -1.66 22.62 -7.04
N PHE A 464 -0.54 22.22 -7.65
CA PHE A 464 -0.48 22.14 -9.11
C PHE A 464 -1.09 20.85 -9.69
N LEU A 465 -1.35 19.81 -8.87
CA LEU A 465 -2.11 18.63 -9.29
C LEU A 465 -3.62 18.76 -9.02
N SER A 466 -4.08 19.90 -8.50
CA SER A 466 -5.52 20.20 -8.35
C SER A 466 -6.33 19.96 -9.64
N PRO A 467 -5.89 20.38 -10.85
CA PRO A 467 -6.64 20.11 -12.09
C PRO A 467 -6.94 18.63 -12.32
N ILE A 468 -6.01 17.75 -11.96
CA ILE A 468 -6.15 16.29 -12.09
C ILE A 468 -7.17 15.76 -11.08
N PHE A 469 -7.17 16.30 -9.86
CA PHE A 469 -8.17 15.94 -8.85
C PHE A 469 -9.58 16.32 -9.29
N PHE A 470 -9.75 17.50 -9.92
CA PHE A 470 -11.03 17.99 -10.43
C PHE A 470 -11.48 17.33 -11.75
N SER A 471 -10.70 16.38 -12.28
CA SER A 471 -10.97 15.80 -13.59
C SER A 471 -12.21 14.89 -13.58
N GLU A 472 -13.03 14.98 -14.63
CA GLU A 472 -14.20 14.11 -14.83
C GLU A 472 -14.19 13.54 -16.26
N PRO A 473 -13.94 12.23 -16.43
CA PRO A 473 -13.73 11.22 -15.39
C PRO A 473 -12.39 11.40 -14.63
N PRO A 474 -12.25 10.82 -13.43
CA PRO A 474 -11.02 10.91 -12.66
C PRO A 474 -9.89 10.20 -13.41
N LEU A 475 -8.70 10.80 -13.45
CA LEU A 475 -7.52 10.19 -14.08
C LEU A 475 -7.12 8.90 -13.35
N ASN A 476 -7.13 8.94 -12.02
CA ASN A 476 -6.81 7.81 -11.16
C ASN A 476 -7.59 7.92 -9.84
N THR A 477 -8.42 6.91 -9.53
CA THR A 477 -9.22 6.91 -8.31
C THR A 477 -8.36 6.87 -7.04
N THR A 478 -7.26 6.10 -7.05
CA THR A 478 -6.32 6.04 -5.92
C THR A 478 -5.71 7.41 -5.65
N PHE A 479 -5.35 8.18 -6.68
CA PHE A 479 -4.88 9.56 -6.51
C PHE A 479 -5.93 10.43 -5.82
N ASN A 480 -7.18 10.41 -6.27
CA ASN A 480 -8.24 11.21 -5.64
C ASN A 480 -8.50 10.79 -4.18
N VAL A 481 -8.43 9.48 -3.88
CA VAL A 481 -8.47 8.97 -2.50
C VAL A 481 -7.31 9.57 -1.69
N ARG A 482 -6.07 9.46 -2.16
CA ARG A 482 -4.89 9.99 -1.47
C ARG A 482 -4.93 11.51 -1.30
N PHE A 483 -5.47 12.23 -2.29
CA PHE A 483 -5.68 13.68 -2.22
C PHE A 483 -6.63 14.06 -1.09
N MET A 484 -7.77 13.36 -1.00
CA MET A 484 -8.71 13.58 0.10
C MET A 484 -8.13 13.15 1.45
N GLU A 485 -7.40 12.04 1.52
CA GLU A 485 -6.76 11.57 2.76
C GLU A 485 -5.78 12.61 3.33
N ILE A 486 -5.06 13.36 2.48
CA ILE A 486 -4.18 14.45 2.93
C ILE A 486 -5.00 15.54 3.63
N LEU A 487 -6.10 16.00 3.01
CA LEU A 487 -6.96 17.03 3.58
C LEU A 487 -7.64 16.53 4.87
N GLU A 488 -8.14 15.30 4.88
CA GLU A 488 -8.76 14.70 6.07
C GLU A 488 -7.75 14.54 7.21
N ARG A 489 -6.52 14.15 6.91
CA ARG A 489 -5.44 14.03 7.90
C ARG A 489 -5.06 15.38 8.49
N LEU A 490 -4.90 16.41 7.66
CA LEU A 490 -4.64 17.77 8.13
C LEU A 490 -5.78 18.25 9.06
N ASN A 491 -7.03 17.94 8.71
CA ASN A 491 -8.18 18.31 9.54
C ASN A 491 -8.19 17.53 10.86
N LYS A 492 -7.90 16.23 10.82
CA LYS A 492 -7.77 15.42 12.03
C LYS A 492 -6.67 15.94 12.94
N GLU A 493 -5.49 16.22 12.41
CA GLU A 493 -4.37 16.76 13.18
C GLU A 493 -4.70 18.12 13.80
N ARG A 494 -5.38 18.98 13.03
CA ARG A 494 -5.93 20.24 13.52
C ARG A 494 -6.90 20.03 14.69
N LEU A 495 -7.84 19.10 14.56
CA LEU A 495 -8.82 18.78 15.61
C LEU A 495 -8.14 18.18 16.85
N ASP A 496 -7.14 17.32 16.67
CA ASP A 496 -6.35 16.73 17.75
C ASP A 496 -5.57 17.81 18.55
N ILE A 497 -5.06 18.84 17.85
CA ILE A 497 -4.40 20.00 18.49
C ILE A 497 -5.39 20.85 19.28
N LEU A 498 -6.60 21.08 18.75
CA LEU A 498 -7.64 21.86 19.42
C LEU A 498 -8.22 21.11 20.63
N GLY A 499 -8.44 19.80 20.52
CA GLY A 499 -9.07 18.99 21.57
C GLY A 499 -10.47 19.49 21.91
N GLU A 500 -10.71 19.79 23.20
CA GLU A 500 -11.96 20.40 23.68
C GLU A 500 -11.92 21.94 23.68
N GLU A 501 -10.77 22.54 23.35
CA GLU A 501 -10.59 23.99 23.36
C GLU A 501 -11.31 24.62 22.18
N THR A 502 -12.12 25.66 22.46
CA THR A 502 -12.85 26.39 21.43
C THR A 502 -12.09 27.63 20.96
N ASP A 503 -11.17 28.16 21.77
CA ASP A 503 -10.35 29.33 21.43
C ASP A 503 -8.87 28.93 21.25
N ALA A 504 -8.41 29.00 20.00
CA ALA A 504 -7.04 28.67 19.63
C ALA A 504 -5.98 29.53 20.36
N ASN A 505 -6.34 30.69 20.93
CA ASN A 505 -5.42 31.50 21.71
C ASN A 505 -5.12 30.95 23.11
N ASN A 506 -5.90 30.00 23.61
CA ASN A 506 -5.66 29.33 24.88
C ASN A 506 -4.67 28.16 24.78
N LEU A 507 -4.33 27.74 23.57
CA LEU A 507 -3.33 26.70 23.33
C LEU A 507 -1.93 27.14 23.79
N ASN A 508 -1.02 26.18 23.98
CA ASN A 508 0.38 26.52 24.20
C ASN A 508 1.02 27.05 22.90
N GLU A 509 2.17 27.73 23.00
CA GLU A 509 2.83 28.36 21.85
C GLU A 509 3.30 27.37 20.77
N GLU A 510 3.55 26.11 21.09
CA GLU A 510 3.94 25.09 20.12
C GLU A 510 2.74 24.64 19.29
N ASP A 511 1.63 24.34 19.97
CA ASP A 511 0.37 23.93 19.37
C ASP A 511 -0.23 25.03 18.50
N LYS A 512 -0.16 26.30 18.93
CA LYS A 512 -0.55 27.44 18.10
C LYS A 512 0.23 27.53 16.79
N LYS A 513 1.54 27.23 16.82
CA LYS A 513 2.38 27.27 15.62
C LYS A 513 2.00 26.15 14.66
N LYS A 514 1.84 24.92 15.17
CA LYS A 514 1.41 23.77 14.35
C LYS A 514 0.03 24.00 13.74
N LEU A 515 -0.90 24.53 14.54
CA LEU A 515 -2.24 24.91 14.08
C LEU A 515 -2.17 25.94 12.94
N LEU A 516 -1.38 27.01 13.13
CA LEU A 516 -1.18 28.04 12.11
C LEU A 516 -0.53 27.47 10.83
N GLU A 517 0.43 26.56 10.95
CA GLU A 517 1.06 25.91 9.78
C GLU A 517 0.04 25.11 8.96
N ILE A 518 -0.81 24.32 9.62
CA ILE A 518 -1.89 23.56 8.97
C ILE A 518 -2.89 24.51 8.28
N ASP A 519 -3.31 25.56 8.97
CA ASP A 519 -4.29 26.49 8.42
C ASP A 519 -3.71 27.31 7.25
N LEU A 520 -2.42 27.66 7.28
CA LEU A 520 -1.74 28.28 6.13
C LEU A 520 -1.74 27.36 4.90
N ILE A 521 -1.58 26.04 5.08
CA ILE A 521 -1.70 25.05 3.99
C ILE A 521 -3.12 25.07 3.41
N TYR A 522 -4.17 25.10 4.25
CA TYR A 522 -5.55 25.24 3.77
C TYR A 522 -5.78 26.54 3.01
N PHE A 523 -5.30 27.67 3.53
CA PHE A 523 -5.43 28.95 2.85
C PHE A 523 -4.75 28.96 1.50
N GLU A 524 -3.57 28.36 1.39
CA GLU A 524 -2.90 28.20 0.11
C GLU A 524 -3.68 27.32 -0.84
N PHE A 525 -4.13 26.14 -0.39
CA PHE A 525 -4.92 25.21 -1.21
C PHE A 525 -6.20 25.86 -1.74
N ILE A 526 -7.00 26.47 -0.87
CA ILE A 526 -8.30 27.05 -1.23
C ILE A 526 -8.13 28.25 -2.18
N ARG A 527 -7.12 29.08 -1.94
CA ARG A 527 -6.83 30.28 -2.74
C ARG A 527 -5.96 29.98 -3.96
N ASN A 528 -5.53 28.73 -4.12
CA ASN A 528 -4.78 28.29 -5.27
C ASN A 528 -5.57 28.57 -6.54
N ARG A 529 -4.85 29.04 -7.56
CA ARG A 529 -5.40 29.31 -8.89
C ARG A 529 -4.72 28.43 -9.92
N PHE A 530 -5.51 27.79 -10.76
CA PHE A 530 -5.02 26.85 -11.75
C PHE A 530 -5.91 26.84 -12.99
N ASP A 531 -5.42 26.25 -14.07
CA ASP A 531 -6.23 25.94 -15.24
C ASP A 531 -6.93 24.62 -15.05
N LEU A 532 -8.26 24.65 -15.00
CA LEU A 532 -9.06 23.44 -14.97
C LEU A 532 -9.14 22.81 -16.37
N ASN A 533 -9.25 23.66 -17.39
CA ASN A 533 -9.22 23.31 -18.81
C ASN A 533 -8.99 24.58 -19.65
N LYS A 534 -8.86 24.44 -20.98
CA LYS A 534 -8.70 25.53 -21.96
C LYS A 534 -9.71 26.67 -21.83
N GLU A 535 -10.96 26.39 -21.45
CA GLU A 535 -12.03 27.39 -21.33
C GLU A 535 -12.10 28.00 -19.92
N ASN A 536 -11.69 27.24 -18.90
CA ASN A 536 -11.71 27.62 -17.50
C ASN A 536 -10.29 27.78 -16.96
N THR A 537 -9.66 28.89 -17.33
CA THR A 537 -8.29 29.23 -16.93
C THR A 537 -8.26 30.09 -15.66
N ASN A 538 -7.19 29.97 -14.86
CA ASN A 538 -6.94 30.77 -13.66
C ASN A 538 -8.12 30.77 -12.64
N VAL A 539 -8.78 29.62 -12.48
CA VAL A 539 -9.90 29.41 -11.57
C VAL A 539 -9.41 29.07 -10.17
N THR A 540 -10.18 29.43 -9.14
CA THR A 540 -9.95 28.98 -7.76
C THR A 540 -10.58 27.61 -7.53
N ILE A 541 -10.33 26.99 -6.37
CA ILE A 541 -11.01 25.74 -5.96
C ILE A 541 -12.54 25.87 -6.05
N PHE A 542 -13.11 26.96 -5.53
CA PHE A 542 -14.55 27.20 -5.60
C PHE A 542 -15.05 27.42 -7.02
N GLY A 543 -14.30 28.17 -7.85
CA GLY A 543 -14.65 28.33 -9.26
C GLY A 543 -14.59 27.02 -10.03
N ALA A 544 -13.62 26.16 -9.74
CA ALA A 544 -13.54 24.82 -10.33
C ALA A 544 -14.72 23.94 -9.89
N LEU A 545 -15.10 24.00 -8.61
CA LEU A 545 -16.26 23.27 -8.11
C LEU A 545 -17.57 23.68 -8.80
N GLU A 546 -17.77 24.96 -9.12
CA GLU A 546 -18.96 25.39 -9.89
C GLU A 546 -19.03 24.74 -11.28
N VAL A 547 -17.86 24.48 -11.88
CA VAL A 547 -17.75 23.86 -13.21
C VAL A 547 -17.96 22.34 -13.13
N VAL A 548 -17.38 21.67 -12.13
CA VAL A 548 -17.31 20.20 -12.09
C VAL A 548 -18.28 19.52 -11.13
N THR A 549 -19.00 20.27 -10.29
CA THR A 549 -20.00 19.67 -9.38
C THR A 549 -21.18 19.16 -10.22
N PRO A 550 -21.47 17.85 -10.22
CA PRO A 550 -22.58 17.31 -11.00
C PRO A 550 -23.94 17.81 -10.49
N LEU A 551 -24.96 17.78 -11.34
CA LEU A 551 -26.36 18.08 -10.99
C LEU A 551 -27.09 16.83 -10.46
N VAL A 552 -27.84 16.97 -9.36
CA VAL A 552 -28.55 15.84 -8.73
C VAL A 552 -29.53 15.22 -9.70
N THR A 553 -29.57 13.89 -9.79
CA THR A 553 -30.55 13.18 -10.64
C THR A 553 -32.01 13.46 -10.27
N THR A 554 -32.27 14.01 -9.09
CA THR A 554 -33.60 14.45 -8.64
C THR A 554 -33.98 15.84 -9.12
N ASP A 555 -33.07 16.61 -9.72
CA ASP A 555 -33.36 17.94 -10.26
C ASP A 555 -34.46 17.84 -11.33
N LYS A 556 -35.32 18.87 -11.40
CA LYS A 556 -36.38 18.94 -12.42
C LYS A 556 -35.83 18.81 -13.83
N PHE A 557 -34.58 19.21 -14.06
CA PHE A 557 -33.87 19.00 -15.33
C PHE A 557 -33.94 17.54 -15.80
N PHE A 558 -33.89 16.56 -14.90
CA PHE A 558 -33.96 15.13 -15.26
C PHE A 558 -35.39 14.58 -15.32
N HIS A 559 -36.41 15.36 -14.93
CA HIS A 559 -37.79 14.88 -14.91
C HIS A 559 -38.34 14.79 -16.34
N PRO A 560 -39.09 13.72 -16.69
CA PRO A 560 -39.69 13.56 -18.02
C PRO A 560 -40.60 14.73 -18.42
N ASP A 561 -41.28 15.34 -17.44
CA ASP A 561 -42.30 16.36 -17.66
C ASP A 561 -41.74 17.79 -17.82
N SER A 562 -40.42 17.96 -17.74
CA SER A 562 -39.75 19.28 -17.85
C SER A 562 -39.50 19.74 -19.29
N MET A 563 -39.96 18.99 -20.30
CA MET A 563 -39.52 19.11 -21.69
C MET A 563 -40.25 20.20 -22.50
N THR A 564 -39.52 20.90 -23.38
CA THR A 564 -40.13 21.71 -24.45
C THR A 564 -39.57 21.48 -25.86
N THR A 565 -38.36 20.92 -26.03
CA THR A 565 -37.76 20.70 -27.38
C THR A 565 -36.87 19.43 -27.52
N ALA A 566 -36.65 18.97 -28.75
CA ALA A 566 -35.79 17.80 -29.06
C ALA A 566 -34.29 18.03 -28.75
N ASP A 567 -33.84 19.28 -28.76
CA ASP A 567 -32.47 19.64 -28.39
C ASP A 567 -32.24 19.48 -26.88
N GLU A 568 -33.27 19.75 -26.05
CA GLU A 568 -33.24 19.51 -24.60
C GLU A 568 -33.17 18.01 -24.27
N GLU A 569 -33.81 17.14 -25.07
CA GLU A 569 -33.68 15.68 -24.92
C GLU A 569 -32.27 15.18 -25.25
N GLN A 570 -31.64 15.70 -26.30
CA GLN A 570 -30.24 15.36 -26.62
C GLN A 570 -29.25 15.86 -25.57
N GLN A 571 -29.55 16.99 -24.92
CA GLN A 571 -28.73 17.51 -23.81
C GLN A 571 -28.79 16.62 -22.55
N LYS A 572 -29.86 15.84 -22.37
CA LYS A 572 -29.99 14.86 -21.27
C LYS A 572 -29.29 13.52 -21.55
N MET A 573 -28.73 13.29 -22.74
CA MET A 573 -27.85 12.13 -22.95
C MET A 573 -26.50 12.38 -22.28
N HIS A 574 -26.39 11.92 -21.04
CA HIS A 574 -25.17 11.99 -20.24
C HIS A 574 -24.86 10.64 -19.58
N ARG A 575 -23.60 10.47 -19.18
CA ARG A 575 -23.16 9.39 -18.31
C ARG A 575 -23.32 9.80 -16.85
N VAL A 576 -23.21 8.82 -15.96
CA VAL A 576 -23.14 9.07 -14.51
C VAL A 576 -21.76 9.67 -14.18
N PRO A 577 -21.67 10.68 -13.29
CA PRO A 577 -20.38 11.18 -12.78
C PRO A 577 -19.55 10.05 -12.17
N LEU A 578 -18.24 10.04 -12.42
CA LEU A 578 -17.34 9.00 -11.94
C LEU A 578 -16.41 9.48 -10.82
N ASN A 579 -16.20 10.79 -10.70
CA ASN A 579 -15.38 11.39 -9.66
C ASN A 579 -16.24 11.73 -8.42
N GLY A 580 -16.51 10.72 -7.59
CA GLY A 580 -17.23 10.91 -6.33
C GLY A 580 -16.50 11.80 -5.30
N HIS A 581 -15.18 12.03 -5.47
CA HIS A 581 -14.39 12.81 -4.52
C HIS A 581 -14.65 14.31 -4.61
N ILE A 582 -15.21 14.83 -5.71
CA ILE A 582 -15.66 16.21 -5.81
C ILE A 582 -16.68 16.53 -4.72
N LEU A 583 -17.62 15.61 -4.50
CA LEU A 583 -18.64 15.75 -3.47
C LEU A 583 -18.05 15.63 -2.06
N LYS A 584 -17.08 14.73 -1.88
CA LYS A 584 -16.38 14.58 -0.61
C LYS A 584 -15.60 15.85 -0.26
N LEU A 585 -14.93 16.47 -1.24
CA LEU A 585 -14.26 17.76 -1.07
C LEU A 585 -15.28 18.87 -0.74
N LEU A 586 -16.41 18.90 -1.43
CA LEU A 586 -17.45 19.88 -1.17
C LEU A 586 -17.99 19.76 0.27
N GLN A 587 -18.29 18.54 0.73
CA GLN A 587 -18.69 18.30 2.12
C GLN A 587 -17.60 18.71 3.09
N PHE A 588 -16.35 18.35 2.81
CA PHE A 588 -15.19 18.72 3.62
C PHE A 588 -15.07 20.24 3.77
N LEU A 589 -15.13 20.99 2.67
CA LEU A 589 -15.03 22.46 2.67
C LEU A 589 -16.24 23.14 3.33
N MET A 590 -17.36 22.43 3.48
CA MET A 590 -18.59 22.93 4.08
C MET A 590 -18.86 22.36 5.48
N ASP A 591 -18.04 21.43 5.98
CA ASP A 591 -18.22 20.76 7.28
C ASP A 591 -18.19 21.81 8.39
N PRO A 592 -19.25 22.01 9.19
CA PRO A 592 -19.33 22.96 10.29
C PRO A 592 -18.21 22.91 11.34
N ASN A 593 -17.37 21.88 11.36
CA ASN A 593 -16.20 21.82 12.25
C ASN A 593 -14.94 22.40 11.59
N LEU A 594 -14.75 22.16 10.29
CA LEU A 594 -13.86 22.99 9.46
C LEU A 594 -14.40 24.42 9.37
N SER A 595 -15.73 24.51 9.40
CA SER A 595 -16.56 25.69 9.30
C SER A 595 -16.94 26.30 10.64
N LYS A 596 -16.48 25.85 11.81
CA LYS A 596 -16.75 26.58 13.06
C LYS A 596 -15.92 27.86 13.13
N PHE A 597 -14.92 27.95 12.26
CA PHE A 597 -14.18 29.15 11.89
C PHE A 597 -14.71 29.83 10.60
N LEU A 598 -15.63 29.18 9.87
CA LEU A 598 -16.35 29.68 8.68
C LEU A 598 -17.85 29.93 8.95
N ASP A 599 -18.29 29.82 10.21
CA ASP A 599 -19.71 29.76 10.56
C ASP A 599 -20.17 31.19 10.61
N VAL A 600 -21.13 31.45 9.74
CA VAL A 600 -21.91 32.66 9.73
C VAL A 600 -22.96 32.41 10.79
N SER A 601 -22.78 32.98 11.99
CA SER A 601 -24.01 33.46 12.61
C SER A 601 -24.52 34.57 11.68
N ASP A 602 -25.83 34.67 11.46
CA ASP A 602 -26.39 35.76 10.64
C ASP A 602 -25.96 37.17 11.14
N GLU A 603 -25.33 37.24 12.32
CA GLU A 603 -24.82 38.44 12.99
C GLU A 603 -23.29 38.58 12.97
N ASP A 604 -22.51 37.53 12.69
CA ASP A 604 -21.04 37.54 12.74
C ASP A 604 -20.41 36.52 11.75
N PRO A 605 -19.86 36.98 10.62
CA PRO A 605 -19.19 36.13 9.66
C PRO A 605 -17.76 35.86 10.13
N GLY A 606 -17.54 34.74 10.83
CA GLY A 606 -16.25 34.42 11.46
C GLY A 606 -15.01 34.59 10.56
N ILE A 607 -13.84 34.68 11.20
CA ILE A 607 -12.54 35.10 10.62
C ILE A 607 -12.24 34.62 9.19
N PHE A 608 -12.55 33.39 8.79
CA PHE A 608 -12.28 32.89 7.43
C PHE A 608 -13.09 33.58 6.32
N TYR A 609 -14.20 34.27 6.66
CA TYR A 609 -15.01 35.05 5.73
C TYR A 609 -14.18 36.11 4.99
N ASP A 610 -13.23 36.72 5.70
CA ASP A 610 -12.29 37.71 5.14
C ASP A 610 -11.14 37.07 4.34
N PHE A 611 -10.78 35.81 4.67
CA PHE A 611 -9.67 35.10 4.00
C PHE A 611 -10.08 34.49 2.65
N ILE A 612 -11.38 34.20 2.44
CA ILE A 612 -11.87 33.48 1.26
C ILE A 612 -13.08 34.21 0.63
N PRO A 613 -12.89 35.41 0.07
CA PRO A 613 -13.99 36.21 -0.50
C PRO A 613 -14.65 35.54 -1.71
N ASP A 614 -13.97 34.60 -2.39
CA ASP A 614 -14.52 33.89 -3.55
C ASP A 614 -15.61 32.87 -3.16
N ARG A 615 -15.65 32.40 -1.90
CA ARG A 615 -16.77 31.58 -1.37
C ARG A 615 -18.08 32.37 -1.39
N ASN A 616 -18.02 33.68 -1.15
CA ASN A 616 -19.20 34.57 -1.08
C ASN A 616 -19.80 34.88 -2.45
N LYS A 617 -19.10 34.53 -3.54
CA LYS A 617 -19.58 34.70 -4.91
C LYS A 617 -20.32 33.48 -5.45
N LEU A 618 -20.25 32.35 -4.73
CA LEU A 618 -20.98 31.15 -5.07
C LEU A 618 -22.48 31.44 -5.06
N SER A 619 -23.20 31.00 -6.09
CA SER A 619 -24.63 31.26 -6.20
C SER A 619 -25.43 30.56 -5.09
N ASN A 620 -26.55 31.16 -4.65
CA ASN A 620 -27.47 30.48 -3.73
C ASN A 620 -27.96 29.13 -4.28
N ASP A 621 -28.05 29.02 -5.60
CA ASP A 621 -28.41 27.77 -6.28
C ASP A 621 -27.35 26.68 -6.06
N TYR A 622 -26.07 27.05 -6.03
CA TYR A 622 -24.97 26.14 -5.65
C TYR A 622 -25.10 25.63 -4.22
N PHE A 623 -25.33 26.52 -3.25
CA PHE A 623 -25.50 26.14 -1.85
C PHE A 623 -26.74 25.25 -1.65
N ASN A 624 -27.84 25.55 -2.34
CA ASN A 624 -29.07 24.77 -2.27
C ASN A 624 -28.90 23.39 -2.92
N ALA A 625 -28.26 23.30 -4.07
CA ALA A 625 -27.93 22.04 -4.73
C ALA A 625 -27.02 21.17 -3.83
N THR A 626 -26.05 21.80 -3.16
CA THR A 626 -25.14 21.13 -2.21
C THR A 626 -25.91 20.52 -1.04
N LYS A 627 -26.82 21.27 -0.40
CA LYS A 627 -27.67 20.76 0.69
C LYS A 627 -28.59 19.61 0.24
N GLN A 628 -29.15 19.71 -0.98
CA GLN A 628 -29.97 18.65 -1.55
C GLN A 628 -29.15 17.39 -1.84
N TYR A 629 -27.93 17.55 -2.36
CA TYR A 629 -26.97 16.46 -2.56
C TYR A 629 -26.56 15.78 -1.26
N GLU A 630 -26.22 16.56 -0.24
CA GLU A 630 -25.85 16.04 1.08
C GLU A 630 -26.99 15.20 1.68
N LYS A 631 -28.23 15.67 1.55
CA LYS A 631 -29.41 14.92 1.98
C LYS A 631 -29.57 13.61 1.21
N LEU A 632 -29.39 13.62 -0.11
CA LEU A 632 -29.47 12.42 -0.94
C LEU A 632 -28.37 11.42 -0.65
N MET A 633 -27.15 11.88 -0.41
CA MET A 633 -26.02 11.02 -0.03
C MET A 633 -26.24 10.40 1.35
N LYS A 634 -26.69 11.18 2.34
CA LYS A 634 -27.10 10.64 3.65
C LYS A 634 -28.23 9.63 3.52
N MET A 635 -29.14 9.81 2.56
CA MET A 635 -30.18 8.81 2.25
C MET A 635 -29.59 7.56 1.61
N ALA A 636 -28.69 7.71 0.62
CA ALA A 636 -28.01 6.61 -0.05
C ALA A 636 -27.12 5.78 0.88
N GLU A 637 -26.34 6.44 1.76
CA GLU A 637 -25.53 5.80 2.79
C GLU A 637 -26.39 5.06 3.80
N LYS A 638 -27.47 5.67 4.31
CA LYS A 638 -28.43 4.97 5.19
C LYS A 638 -29.06 3.78 4.49
N SER A 639 -29.43 3.90 3.21
CA SER A 639 -29.95 2.79 2.42
C SER A 639 -28.92 1.68 2.20
N ALA A 640 -27.64 2.02 2.03
CA ALA A 640 -26.55 1.05 1.93
C ALA A 640 -26.31 0.31 3.27
N VAL A 641 -26.32 1.02 4.40
CA VAL A 641 -26.22 0.44 5.75
C VAL A 641 -27.42 -0.45 6.09
N ILE A 642 -28.62 -0.08 5.64
CA ILE A 642 -29.83 -0.91 5.79
C ILE A 642 -29.71 -2.20 4.96
N LEU A 643 -29.10 -2.16 3.78
CA LEU A 643 -28.85 -3.33 2.94
C LEU A 643 -27.82 -4.29 3.58
N GLU A 644 -26.80 -3.79 4.25
CA GLU A 644 -25.86 -4.63 5.02
C GLU A 644 -26.54 -5.31 6.23
N HIS A 645 -27.49 -4.62 6.89
CA HIS A 645 -28.27 -5.22 7.98
C HIS A 645 -29.41 -6.14 7.51
N THR A 646 -29.85 -6.06 6.26
CA THR A 646 -30.91 -6.93 5.70
C THR A 646 -30.38 -8.14 4.94
N GLN A 647 -29.05 -8.32 4.80
CA GLN A 647 -28.45 -9.55 4.28
C GLN A 647 -28.65 -10.79 5.21
N GLY A 648 -29.44 -10.68 6.27
CA GLY A 648 -29.90 -11.80 7.10
C GLY A 648 -31.31 -12.33 6.79
N THR A 649 -32.14 -11.64 6.01
CA THR A 649 -33.51 -12.11 5.72
C THR A 649 -33.98 -11.62 4.38
N ILE A 650 -34.07 -12.53 3.41
CA ILE A 650 -34.69 -12.32 2.09
C ILE A 650 -36.21 -12.17 2.27
N PRO A 651 -36.84 -11.06 1.86
CA PRO A 651 -38.25 -11.07 1.55
C PRO A 651 -38.43 -11.42 0.09
N GLN A 652 -39.25 -12.44 -0.16
CA GLN A 652 -39.80 -12.74 -1.48
C GLN A 652 -40.59 -11.55 -2.02
N LYS A 653 -40.43 -11.31 -3.33
CA LYS A 653 -41.34 -10.63 -4.26
C LYS A 653 -42.07 -9.38 -3.73
N VAL A 654 -41.76 -8.25 -4.34
CA VAL A 654 -42.76 -7.18 -4.49
C VAL A 654 -42.88 -6.87 -5.97
N ASP A 655 -44.10 -7.12 -6.46
CA ASP A 655 -44.58 -6.79 -7.80
C ASP A 655 -44.60 -5.27 -8.03
N GLU A 656 -44.55 -4.92 -9.33
CA GLU A 656 -44.99 -3.68 -9.99
C GLU A 656 -45.36 -2.48 -9.12
N PHE A 657 -44.74 -1.32 -9.38
CA PHE A 657 -45.40 -0.03 -9.24
C PHE A 657 -45.00 0.95 -10.35
N ASP A 658 -46.05 1.53 -10.93
CA ASP A 658 -46.11 2.71 -11.80
C ASP A 658 -45.37 3.95 -11.23
#